data_AF-A0A5C5PS07-F1
#
_entry.id   AF-A0A5C5PS07-F1
#
_cell.length_a   1.000
_cell.length_b   1.000
_cell.length_c   1.000
_cell.angle_alpha   90.00
_cell.angle_beta   90.00
_cell.angle_gamma   90.00
#
_symmetry.space_group_name_H-M   'P 1'
#
loop_
_entity.id
_entity.type
_entity.pdbx_description
1 polymer ?
#
loop_
_entity_poly.entity_id
_entity_poly.type
_entity_poly.pdbx_seq_one_letter_code
_entity_poly.pdbx_strand_id
1 'polypeptide(L)'
;MSLSLIEWGNPLEDGAQALTLPLSVEIYRACERHEYFQIQETRSLLDGAGLTEIIVVKAGDGSVGARNPNGILRKEWLALSVNMQEDPPVGVRVLRSEFPVLGHQNYTRTGEPLSLCLYNSTWSEIQRSWTPQKFLARVLWWLRESAENSLHQGDQPLEQLFFNTPFQIILPAKHAEESLNPARRLILVEAKSGSTEVTTYLGYYVDANAAAACGMKGIPTLRVNLPPVESSRVERFPATLGDLDQWVANRGGSFFDELAKAIKQLISVTDLSANEQRPKCVLILLSVPRLRNGTVDKVDDLAYWVTSSLLHLGEACGLLFYDEYRGSWSPVELIGQTLEERWKAISILPTQLRYKLDKPLIRSLSCLESADSDFEGVVAGVGALGSSIVETWTRESWGQWTLIDPDQAMPHNLARHIISDSAIGSPKVRAVKSILDQIFPEQPPHMAIDASVVDEDVNVLAALSNASLVVDATTTLHVPRELGERDGTPRTASVFLTPSGRSSVLLLEDRDRGVRISSIEAQYYRAILESPWGELHLDGHSKGEWVGNGCRDISLRLSVELIRLHASLLSRQVRLSQAKSGARACVWDVNDETGGVAAHEIAISESKEARSDGWTVRWDQGFIEQIRSLRSQALPNETGGILLGYTDQQLKIINIVKGMPAPPDSVSTPTSFIRGYEGQEEVLLDTRRRTAGIVDYIGDWHSHPPKHSSRPSSDDMNLLASLALTMANDGLPVVMFIMGETDCTVTIGTYSDQLKDY
;
A
#
# COMPACT_ATOMS: atom_id res chain seq x y z
N MET A 1 -48.50 28.16 -23.35
CA MET A 1 -47.31 28.22 -24.21
C MET A 1 -47.01 26.81 -24.68
N SER A 2 -46.85 26.59 -25.98
CA SER A 2 -46.42 25.30 -26.52
C SER A 2 -45.00 25.00 -26.01
N LEU A 3 -44.78 23.79 -25.48
CA LEU A 3 -43.44 23.33 -25.11
C LEU A 3 -42.60 23.21 -26.39
N SER A 4 -41.40 23.77 -26.39
CA SER A 4 -40.43 23.58 -27.47
C SER A 4 -39.72 22.24 -27.29
N LEU A 5 -39.77 21.39 -28.31
CA LEU A 5 -39.17 20.06 -28.31
C LEU A 5 -38.07 19.99 -29.38
N ILE A 6 -36.96 19.35 -29.04
CA ILE A 6 -35.87 19.03 -29.93
C ILE A 6 -36.30 17.85 -30.79
N GLU A 7 -36.25 18.01 -32.11
CA GLU A 7 -36.47 16.92 -33.04
C GLU A 7 -35.21 16.07 -33.15
N TRP A 8 -35.25 14.88 -32.55
CA TRP A 8 -34.16 13.93 -32.60
C TRP A 8 -34.62 12.61 -33.26
N GLY A 9 -33.91 12.19 -34.31
CA GLY A 9 -34.30 11.07 -35.18
C GLY A 9 -35.47 11.37 -36.12
N ASN A 10 -35.67 10.48 -37.10
CA ASN A 10 -36.75 10.52 -38.07
C ASN A 10 -37.93 9.63 -37.61
N PRO A 11 -39.19 10.09 -37.69
CA PRO A 11 -40.36 9.26 -37.38
C PRO A 11 -40.40 7.97 -38.19
N LEU A 12 -40.82 6.88 -37.54
CA LEU A 12 -41.08 5.60 -38.18
C LEU A 12 -42.59 5.43 -38.41
N GLU A 13 -42.96 4.97 -39.60
CA GLU A 13 -44.33 4.52 -39.88
C GLU A 13 -44.56 3.16 -39.16
N ASP A 14 -45.79 2.85 -38.75
CA ASP A 14 -46.18 1.56 -38.11
C ASP A 14 -45.71 1.29 -36.66
N GLY A 15 -45.25 2.31 -35.93
CA GLY A 15 -45.11 2.26 -34.46
C GLY A 15 -44.19 1.13 -33.96
N ALA A 16 -44.75 0.17 -33.22
CA ALA A 16 -44.00 -0.98 -32.67
C ALA A 16 -43.47 -1.93 -33.75
N GLN A 17 -44.14 -2.03 -34.90
CA GLN A 17 -43.80 -2.98 -35.97
C GLN A 17 -42.55 -2.55 -36.75
N ALA A 18 -42.17 -1.28 -36.66
CA ALA A 18 -40.97 -0.73 -37.27
C ALA A 18 -39.71 -0.86 -36.40
N LEU A 19 -39.82 -1.33 -35.15
CA LEU A 19 -38.67 -1.60 -34.28
C LEU A 19 -38.07 -2.96 -34.61
N THR A 20 -36.80 -2.98 -34.99
CA THR A 20 -36.03 -4.15 -35.43
C THR A 20 -35.09 -4.70 -34.35
N LEU A 21 -34.70 -3.89 -33.36
CA LEU A 21 -33.83 -4.34 -32.27
C LEU A 21 -34.65 -5.02 -31.16
N PRO A 22 -34.26 -6.22 -30.69
CA PRO A 22 -35.01 -6.93 -29.65
C PRO A 22 -35.22 -6.12 -28.36
N LEU A 23 -34.20 -5.40 -27.91
CA LEU A 23 -34.27 -4.54 -26.72
C LEU A 23 -35.28 -3.40 -26.88
N SER A 24 -35.38 -2.80 -28.08
CA SER A 24 -36.36 -1.75 -28.36
C SER A 24 -37.79 -2.30 -28.22
N VAL A 25 -38.05 -3.48 -28.79
CA VAL A 25 -39.38 -4.12 -28.71
C VAL A 25 -39.74 -4.44 -27.26
N GLU A 26 -38.79 -4.90 -26.46
CA GLU A 26 -38.99 -5.18 -25.04
C GLU A 26 -39.28 -3.92 -24.22
N ILE A 27 -38.54 -2.82 -24.47
CA ILE A 27 -38.79 -1.52 -23.83
C ILE A 27 -40.15 -0.95 -24.25
N TYR A 28 -40.51 -1.06 -25.53
CA TYR A 28 -41.81 -0.59 -26.04
C TYR A 28 -42.97 -1.29 -25.31
N ARG A 29 -42.93 -2.63 -25.25
CA ARG A 29 -43.95 -3.44 -24.55
C ARG A 29 -44.00 -3.13 -23.06
N ALA A 30 -42.85 -2.84 -22.44
CA ALA A 30 -42.81 -2.43 -21.04
C ALA A 30 -43.50 -1.07 -20.85
N CYS A 31 -43.28 -0.11 -21.75
CA CYS A 31 -43.94 1.18 -21.72
C CYS A 31 -45.46 1.06 -21.89
N GLU A 32 -45.95 0.25 -22.84
CA GLU A 32 -47.40 0.02 -23.05
C GLU A 32 -48.12 -0.48 -21.78
N ARG A 33 -47.41 -1.26 -20.96
CA ARG A 33 -47.94 -1.86 -19.73
C ARG A 33 -47.72 -0.98 -18.49
N HIS A 34 -47.05 0.17 -18.64
CA HIS A 34 -46.63 1.00 -17.52
C HIS A 34 -47.43 2.31 -17.47
N GLU A 35 -48.25 2.49 -16.44
CA GLU A 35 -49.21 3.61 -16.31
C GLU A 35 -48.57 5.01 -16.38
N TYR A 36 -47.29 5.14 -15.99
CA TYR A 36 -46.55 6.40 -16.00
C TYR A 36 -45.77 6.70 -17.29
N PHE A 37 -45.81 5.83 -18.31
CA PHE A 37 -45.13 6.04 -19.59
C PHE A 37 -46.14 6.04 -20.74
N GLN A 38 -46.36 7.21 -21.34
CA GLN A 38 -47.27 7.33 -22.48
C GLN A 38 -46.48 7.44 -23.78
N ILE A 39 -46.47 6.39 -24.59
CA ILE A 39 -45.83 6.37 -25.91
C ILE A 39 -46.53 7.39 -26.82
N GLN A 40 -45.74 8.19 -27.54
CA GLN A 40 -46.21 9.20 -28.49
C GLN A 40 -45.94 8.75 -29.92
N GLU A 41 -44.72 8.28 -30.18
CA GLU A 41 -44.27 7.81 -31.49
C GLU A 41 -42.97 7.01 -31.36
N THR A 42 -42.58 6.35 -32.44
CA THR A 42 -41.26 5.72 -32.61
C THR A 42 -40.47 6.47 -33.67
N ARG A 43 -39.15 6.50 -33.49
CA ARG A 43 -38.22 7.17 -34.41
C ARG A 43 -36.99 6.29 -34.64
N SER A 44 -36.24 6.59 -35.68
CA SER A 44 -34.93 5.99 -35.95
C SER A 44 -33.90 7.07 -36.28
N LEU A 45 -32.65 6.79 -35.95
CA LEU A 45 -31.51 7.60 -36.31
C LEU A 45 -30.42 6.66 -36.81
N LEU A 46 -29.88 6.95 -38.00
CA LEU A 46 -28.73 6.24 -38.55
C LEU A 46 -27.60 7.27 -38.72
N ASP A 47 -26.53 7.09 -37.97
CA ASP A 47 -25.36 7.95 -38.04
C ASP A 47 -24.06 7.12 -37.98
N GLY A 48 -22.92 7.80 -37.76
CA GLY A 48 -21.61 7.13 -37.66
C GLY A 48 -21.47 6.18 -36.47
N ALA A 49 -22.40 6.20 -35.50
CA ALA A 49 -22.47 5.28 -34.37
C ALA A 49 -23.48 4.12 -34.62
N GLY A 50 -24.01 4.00 -35.84
CA GLY A 50 -24.90 2.91 -36.23
C GLY A 50 -26.39 3.25 -36.10
N LEU A 51 -27.23 2.21 -36.11
CA LEU A 51 -28.68 2.34 -36.00
C LEU A 51 -29.08 2.54 -34.54
N THR A 52 -29.73 3.67 -34.26
CA THR A 52 -30.40 3.95 -33.00
C THR A 52 -31.91 3.94 -33.20
N GLU A 53 -32.61 3.08 -32.46
CA GLU A 53 -34.08 3.07 -32.40
C GLU A 53 -34.56 3.81 -31.17
N ILE A 54 -35.62 4.63 -31.32
CA ILE A 54 -36.06 5.58 -30.31
C ILE A 54 -37.55 5.42 -30.06
N ILE A 55 -37.92 5.33 -28.78
CA ILE A 55 -39.32 5.33 -28.33
C ILE A 55 -39.56 6.67 -27.62
N VAL A 56 -40.35 7.55 -28.24
CA VAL A 56 -40.69 8.84 -27.65
C VAL A 56 -41.85 8.66 -26.70
N VAL A 57 -41.61 9.00 -25.43
CA VAL A 57 -42.57 8.83 -24.34
C VAL A 57 -42.77 10.14 -23.60
N LYS A 58 -43.98 10.33 -23.09
CA LYS A 58 -44.26 11.31 -22.05
C LYS A 58 -44.31 10.57 -20.71
N ALA A 59 -43.32 10.79 -19.86
CA ALA A 59 -43.10 9.99 -18.64
C ALA A 59 -43.21 10.84 -17.37
N GLY A 60 -43.86 10.30 -16.33
CA GLY A 60 -43.90 10.89 -15.00
C GLY A 60 -44.94 10.24 -14.08
N ASP A 61 -44.53 9.91 -12.86
CA ASP A 61 -45.32 9.21 -11.83
C ASP A 61 -46.00 10.14 -10.81
N GLY A 62 -45.83 11.46 -11.00
CA GLY A 62 -46.39 12.48 -10.12
C GLY A 62 -45.59 12.75 -8.84
N SER A 63 -44.45 12.07 -8.62
CA SER A 63 -43.59 12.32 -7.46
C SER A 63 -42.82 13.65 -7.56
N VAL A 64 -42.67 14.20 -8.77
CA VAL A 64 -41.99 15.48 -9.01
C VAL A 64 -42.87 16.66 -8.57
N GLY A 65 -42.38 17.49 -7.64
CA GLY A 65 -43.06 18.69 -7.18
C GLY A 65 -43.25 19.74 -8.29
N ALA A 66 -44.40 20.43 -8.33
CA ALA A 66 -44.72 21.42 -9.39
C ALA A 66 -43.85 22.69 -9.35
N ARG A 67 -43.15 22.95 -8.24
CA ARG A 67 -42.22 24.07 -8.05
C ARG A 67 -40.88 23.57 -7.50
N ASN A 68 -40.41 22.44 -8.02
CA ASN A 68 -39.10 21.92 -7.63
C ASN A 68 -38.00 22.92 -8.03
N PRO A 69 -36.92 23.02 -7.24
CA PRO A 69 -35.85 24.01 -7.44
C PRO A 69 -35.14 23.88 -8.80
N ASN A 70 -35.20 22.70 -9.40
CA ASN A 70 -34.44 22.37 -10.60
C ASN A 70 -35.25 22.46 -11.90
N GLY A 71 -36.54 22.79 -11.85
CA GLY A 71 -37.35 23.04 -13.06
C GLY A 71 -37.68 21.79 -13.88
N ILE A 72 -37.72 20.61 -13.25
CA ILE A 72 -38.19 19.36 -13.88
C ILE A 72 -39.71 19.36 -13.94
N LEU A 73 -40.29 18.97 -15.07
CA LEU A 73 -41.75 18.89 -15.21
C LEU A 73 -42.28 17.59 -14.60
N ARG A 74 -43.52 17.62 -14.10
CA ARG A 74 -44.24 16.42 -13.61
C ARG A 74 -44.38 15.31 -14.65
N LYS A 75 -44.36 15.69 -15.94
CA LYS A 75 -44.30 14.77 -17.07
C LYS A 75 -43.32 15.33 -18.09
N GLU A 76 -42.20 14.64 -18.30
CA GLU A 76 -41.16 15.03 -19.25
C GLU A 76 -41.31 14.29 -20.58
N TRP A 77 -40.84 14.94 -21.65
CA TRP A 77 -40.73 14.32 -22.97
C TRP A 77 -39.36 13.65 -23.08
N LEU A 78 -39.35 12.33 -23.14
CA LEU A 78 -38.15 11.52 -23.17
C LEU A 78 -38.09 10.68 -24.45
N ALA A 79 -36.89 10.45 -24.94
CA ALA A 79 -36.57 9.49 -25.96
C ALA A 79 -35.80 8.33 -25.31
N LEU A 80 -36.43 7.16 -25.20
CA LEU A 80 -35.76 5.93 -24.78
C LEU A 80 -35.07 5.34 -26.00
N SER A 81 -33.74 5.36 -26.04
CA SER A 81 -32.94 4.98 -27.20
C SER A 81 -32.28 3.63 -27.01
N VAL A 82 -32.15 2.87 -28.10
CA VAL A 82 -31.40 1.61 -28.16
C VAL A 82 -30.43 1.64 -29.33
N ASN A 83 -29.14 1.44 -29.06
CA ASN A 83 -28.08 1.31 -30.06
C ASN A 83 -27.12 0.18 -29.64
N MET A 84 -27.07 -0.90 -30.41
CA MET A 84 -26.25 -2.08 -30.07
C MET A 84 -24.73 -1.86 -30.22
N GLN A 85 -24.33 -0.73 -30.78
CA GLN A 85 -22.92 -0.33 -30.93
C GLN A 85 -22.46 0.59 -29.79
N GLU A 86 -23.37 1.01 -28.89
CA GLU A 86 -23.05 1.78 -27.70
C GLU A 86 -22.96 0.88 -26.45
N ASP A 87 -22.16 1.32 -25.46
CA ASP A 87 -22.09 0.71 -24.13
C ASP A 87 -22.41 1.76 -23.05
N PRO A 88 -23.55 1.65 -22.33
CA PRO A 88 -24.60 0.64 -22.51
C PRO A 88 -25.41 0.86 -23.79
N PRO A 89 -26.02 -0.19 -24.36
CA PRO A 89 -26.81 -0.07 -25.60
C PRO A 89 -28.17 0.57 -25.39
N VAL A 90 -28.50 1.03 -24.17
CA VAL A 90 -29.78 1.65 -23.81
C VAL A 90 -29.53 3.02 -23.19
N GLY A 91 -30.25 4.03 -23.66
CA GLY A 91 -30.08 5.43 -23.26
C GLY A 91 -31.41 6.15 -23.06
N VAL A 92 -31.35 7.31 -22.40
CA VAL A 92 -32.52 8.20 -22.23
C VAL A 92 -32.12 9.62 -22.55
N ARG A 93 -32.79 10.20 -23.56
CA ARG A 93 -32.60 11.60 -23.95
C ARG A 93 -33.81 12.44 -23.56
N VAL A 94 -33.59 13.69 -23.12
CA VAL A 94 -34.66 14.62 -22.78
C VAL A 94 -34.93 15.57 -23.95
N LEU A 95 -36.13 15.53 -24.50
CA LEU A 95 -36.48 16.25 -25.73
C LEU A 95 -36.89 17.71 -25.49
N ARG A 96 -37.18 18.11 -24.24
CA ARG A 96 -37.56 19.50 -23.95
C ARG A 96 -36.35 20.42 -24.11
N SER A 97 -36.43 21.43 -24.98
CA SER A 97 -35.30 22.34 -25.25
C SER A 97 -34.85 23.11 -24.00
N GLU A 98 -35.80 23.49 -23.16
CA GLU A 98 -35.58 24.24 -21.92
C GLU A 98 -35.29 23.33 -20.71
N PHE A 99 -34.91 22.06 -20.93
CA PHE A 99 -34.60 21.16 -19.82
C PHE A 99 -33.35 21.65 -19.06
N PRO A 100 -33.37 21.69 -17.72
CA PRO A 100 -32.24 22.16 -16.91
C PRO A 100 -30.99 21.29 -17.12
N VAL A 101 -29.82 21.93 -17.11
CA VAL A 101 -28.55 21.23 -17.00
C VAL A 101 -28.34 20.87 -15.53
N LEU A 102 -28.20 19.57 -15.25
CA LEU A 102 -28.13 18.98 -13.91
C LEU A 102 -26.96 17.99 -13.83
N GLY A 103 -26.57 17.60 -12.61
CA GLY A 103 -25.61 16.51 -12.39
C GLY A 103 -26.13 15.16 -12.90
N HIS A 104 -25.26 14.16 -13.03
CA HIS A 104 -25.61 12.85 -13.60
C HIS A 104 -26.29 12.91 -14.98
N GLN A 105 -25.78 13.77 -15.85
CA GLN A 105 -26.07 13.79 -17.28
C GLN A 105 -24.82 13.38 -18.07
N ASN A 106 -25.00 12.61 -19.15
CA ASN A 106 -23.91 12.26 -20.06
C ASN A 106 -23.67 13.39 -21.07
N TYR A 107 -22.47 13.47 -21.60
CA TYR A 107 -22.14 14.40 -22.68
C TYR A 107 -23.00 14.15 -23.94
N THR A 108 -23.44 15.23 -24.57
CA THR A 108 -24.19 15.24 -25.83
C THR A 108 -23.63 16.33 -26.74
N ARG A 109 -23.71 16.16 -28.07
CA ARG A 109 -23.20 17.19 -28.98
C ARG A 109 -24.08 18.44 -28.93
N THR A 110 -23.53 19.57 -29.37
CA THR A 110 -24.29 20.83 -29.48
C THR A 110 -25.49 20.63 -30.40
N GLY A 111 -26.69 20.89 -29.88
CA GLY A 111 -27.97 20.71 -30.60
C GLY A 111 -28.67 19.37 -30.36
N GLU A 112 -28.00 18.38 -29.75
CA GLU A 112 -28.62 17.11 -29.35
C GLU A 112 -29.38 17.22 -28.02
N PRO A 113 -30.42 16.39 -27.81
CA PRO A 113 -31.12 16.32 -26.53
C PRO A 113 -30.20 15.75 -25.43
N LEU A 114 -30.31 16.32 -24.23
CA LEU A 114 -29.52 15.95 -23.05
C LEU A 114 -29.72 14.48 -22.69
N SER A 115 -28.63 13.78 -22.34
CA SER A 115 -28.66 12.36 -21.99
C SER A 115 -28.59 12.15 -20.48
N LEU A 116 -29.43 11.28 -19.94
CA LEU A 116 -29.43 10.96 -18.51
C LEU A 116 -28.41 9.85 -18.19
N CYS A 117 -27.62 10.04 -17.14
CA CYS A 117 -26.77 8.99 -16.58
C CYS A 117 -27.58 8.16 -15.56
N LEU A 118 -27.96 6.95 -15.94
CA LEU A 118 -28.78 6.07 -15.08
C LEU A 118 -27.97 5.09 -14.24
N TYR A 119 -26.75 4.78 -14.68
CA TYR A 119 -25.93 3.71 -14.13
C TYR A 119 -24.48 4.17 -13.94
N ASN A 120 -23.85 3.69 -12.87
CA ASN A 120 -22.45 3.91 -12.53
C ASN A 120 -21.56 2.66 -12.73
N SER A 121 -22.14 1.58 -13.24
CA SER A 121 -21.50 0.28 -13.53
C SER A 121 -21.37 0.06 -15.04
N THR A 122 -20.54 -0.89 -15.46
CA THR A 122 -20.47 -1.30 -16.88
C THR A 122 -21.75 -2.03 -17.31
N TRP A 123 -22.09 -1.99 -18.60
CA TRP A 123 -23.26 -2.74 -19.08
C TRP A 123 -23.18 -4.23 -18.79
N SER A 124 -21.98 -4.83 -18.87
CA SER A 124 -21.77 -6.25 -18.59
C SER A 124 -22.20 -6.68 -17.17
N GLU A 125 -22.12 -5.76 -16.19
CA GLU A 125 -22.62 -5.97 -14.83
C GLU A 125 -24.13 -5.75 -14.77
N ILE A 126 -24.60 -4.64 -15.36
CA ILE A 126 -25.99 -4.22 -15.35
C ILE A 126 -26.88 -5.27 -16.02
N GLN A 127 -26.50 -5.74 -17.21
CA GLN A 127 -27.26 -6.64 -18.08
C GLN A 127 -27.69 -7.93 -17.36
N ARG A 128 -26.93 -8.40 -16.36
CA ARG A 128 -27.25 -9.61 -15.58
C ARG A 128 -28.55 -9.50 -14.79
N SER A 129 -28.94 -8.29 -14.40
CA SER A 129 -30.14 -8.03 -13.61
C SER A 129 -31.06 -6.98 -14.23
N TRP A 130 -30.68 -6.48 -15.40
CA TRP A 130 -31.39 -5.46 -16.16
C TRP A 130 -32.67 -6.04 -16.74
N THR A 131 -33.75 -5.29 -16.58
CA THR A 131 -35.00 -5.54 -17.28
C THR A 131 -35.58 -4.21 -17.73
N PRO A 132 -36.39 -4.19 -18.81
CA PRO A 132 -37.07 -2.98 -19.24
C PRO A 132 -37.86 -2.30 -18.12
N GLN A 133 -38.53 -3.06 -17.24
CA GLN A 133 -39.32 -2.51 -16.14
C GLN A 133 -38.45 -1.82 -15.10
N LYS A 134 -37.29 -2.41 -14.74
CA LYS A 134 -36.33 -1.77 -13.84
C LYS A 134 -35.71 -0.53 -14.46
N PHE A 135 -35.45 -0.56 -15.77
CA PHE A 135 -34.98 0.62 -16.51
C PHE A 135 -36.00 1.76 -16.44
N LEU A 136 -37.28 1.52 -16.73
CA LEU A 136 -38.33 2.54 -16.61
C LEU A 136 -38.46 3.09 -15.18
N ALA A 137 -38.44 2.21 -14.17
CA ALA A 137 -38.45 2.63 -12.77
C ALA A 137 -37.23 3.50 -12.41
N ARG A 138 -36.05 3.18 -12.97
CA ARG A 138 -34.82 3.96 -12.80
C ARG A 138 -34.92 5.35 -13.42
N VAL A 139 -35.57 5.49 -14.57
CA VAL A 139 -35.84 6.80 -15.20
C VAL A 139 -36.71 7.67 -14.31
N LEU A 140 -37.79 7.13 -13.75
CA LEU A 140 -38.68 7.87 -12.84
C LEU A 140 -37.94 8.26 -11.55
N TRP A 141 -37.16 7.35 -10.98
CA TRP A 141 -36.29 7.64 -9.84
C TRP A 141 -35.32 8.78 -10.16
N TRP A 142 -34.64 8.74 -11.30
CA TRP A 142 -33.69 9.79 -11.70
C TRP A 142 -34.37 11.17 -11.78
N LEU A 143 -35.56 11.25 -12.38
CA LEU A 143 -36.32 12.51 -12.48
C LEU A 143 -36.74 13.04 -11.10
N ARG A 144 -37.16 12.16 -10.19
CA ARG A 144 -37.52 12.53 -8.80
C ARG A 144 -36.32 13.06 -8.03
N GLU A 145 -35.26 12.28 -7.94
CA GLU A 145 -34.08 12.65 -7.15
C GLU A 145 -33.38 13.89 -7.73
N SER A 146 -33.38 14.04 -9.05
CA SER A 146 -32.92 15.26 -9.72
C SER A 146 -33.77 16.48 -9.36
N ALA A 147 -35.09 16.33 -9.19
CA ALA A 147 -35.97 17.43 -8.83
C ALA A 147 -35.69 17.92 -7.40
N GLU A 148 -35.30 17.02 -6.50
CA GLU A 148 -35.05 17.28 -5.08
C GLU A 148 -33.57 17.59 -4.76
N ASN A 149 -32.68 17.49 -5.76
CA ASN A 149 -31.23 17.64 -5.62
C ASN A 149 -30.59 16.59 -4.68
N SER A 150 -31.15 15.38 -4.66
CA SER A 150 -30.80 14.26 -3.76
C SER A 150 -30.09 13.09 -4.45
N LEU A 151 -29.77 13.22 -5.74
CA LEU A 151 -28.97 12.21 -6.46
C LEU A 151 -27.59 11.95 -5.83
N HIS A 152 -27.05 12.93 -5.10
CA HIS A 152 -25.76 12.86 -4.45
C HIS A 152 -25.85 12.20 -3.07
N GLN A 153 -24.90 11.31 -2.77
CA GLN A 153 -24.53 11.08 -1.38
C GLN A 153 -23.74 12.30 -0.88
N GLY A 154 -23.93 12.72 0.37
CA GLY A 154 -23.36 13.97 0.91
C GLY A 154 -21.82 14.10 0.81
N ASP A 155 -21.14 12.99 0.53
CA ASP A 155 -19.68 12.89 0.47
C ASP A 155 -19.12 12.91 -0.98
N GLN A 156 -19.97 12.97 -2.01
CA GLN A 156 -19.53 13.08 -3.39
C GLN A 156 -19.13 14.52 -3.75
N PRO A 157 -18.02 14.74 -4.48
CA PRO A 157 -17.71 16.05 -5.06
C PRO A 157 -18.84 16.47 -6.02
N LEU A 158 -19.20 17.76 -6.02
CA LEU A 158 -20.18 18.34 -6.95
C LEU A 158 -19.75 18.04 -8.39
N GLU A 159 -20.51 17.18 -9.08
CA GLU A 159 -20.07 16.54 -10.32
C GLU A 159 -19.93 17.49 -11.52
N GLN A 160 -18.87 17.21 -12.29
CA GLN A 160 -18.72 17.50 -13.70
C GLN A 160 -19.43 16.38 -14.51
N LEU A 161 -20.01 16.69 -15.68
CA LEU A 161 -20.71 15.69 -16.53
C LEU A 161 -19.83 14.45 -16.80
N PHE A 162 -20.43 13.25 -16.83
CA PHE A 162 -19.72 12.00 -17.07
C PHE A 162 -19.07 11.99 -18.47
N PHE A 163 -17.76 11.76 -18.49
CA PHE A 163 -16.93 11.72 -19.69
C PHE A 163 -16.71 10.27 -20.17
N ASN A 164 -17.11 9.98 -21.41
CA ASN A 164 -16.45 8.96 -22.23
C ASN A 164 -15.56 9.70 -23.24
N THR A 165 -14.37 10.12 -22.82
CA THR A 165 -13.39 10.76 -23.72
C THR A 165 -12.42 9.71 -24.24
N PRO A 166 -12.05 9.74 -25.54
CA PRO A 166 -11.08 8.80 -26.10
C PRO A 166 -9.65 9.03 -25.58
N PHE A 167 -9.44 10.07 -24.76
CA PHE A 167 -8.15 10.43 -24.19
C PHE A 167 -8.21 10.53 -22.68
N GLN A 168 -7.14 10.09 -22.01
CA GLN A 168 -6.89 10.38 -20.60
C GLN A 168 -5.44 10.82 -20.38
N ILE A 169 -5.22 11.66 -19.36
CA ILE A 169 -3.90 12.13 -18.94
C ILE A 169 -3.71 11.82 -17.46
N ILE A 170 -2.57 11.20 -17.12
CA ILE A 170 -2.16 10.94 -15.75
C ILE A 170 -0.99 11.87 -15.41
N LEU A 171 -1.22 12.86 -14.56
CA LEU A 171 -0.22 13.84 -14.12
C LEU A 171 0.58 13.34 -12.89
N PRO A 172 1.80 13.85 -12.67
CA PRO A 172 2.56 13.62 -11.44
C PRO A 172 1.80 14.04 -10.19
N ALA A 173 2.07 13.40 -9.05
CA ALA A 173 1.34 13.67 -7.81
C ALA A 173 1.50 15.12 -7.33
N LYS A 174 2.69 15.69 -7.53
CA LYS A 174 3.04 17.08 -7.19
C LYS A 174 2.83 18.08 -8.34
N HIS A 175 1.89 17.81 -9.26
CA HIS A 175 1.64 18.66 -10.42
C HIS A 175 1.40 20.13 -10.04
N ALA A 176 0.61 20.39 -9.00
CA ALA A 176 0.29 21.75 -8.58
C ALA A 176 1.55 22.58 -8.22
N GLU A 177 2.53 21.98 -7.54
CA GLU A 177 3.79 22.63 -7.16
C GLU A 177 4.75 22.74 -8.35
N GLU A 178 4.98 21.63 -9.05
CA GLU A 178 5.92 21.55 -10.17
C GLU A 178 5.54 22.45 -11.35
N SER A 179 4.23 22.59 -11.59
CA SER A 179 3.70 23.46 -12.63
C SER A 179 4.04 24.94 -12.44
N LEU A 180 4.33 25.38 -11.22
CA LEU A 180 4.69 26.77 -10.90
C LEU A 180 6.18 27.06 -11.12
N ASN A 181 7.00 26.04 -11.31
CA ASN A 181 8.45 26.20 -11.46
C ASN A 181 8.82 26.42 -12.94
N PRO A 182 9.32 27.61 -13.34
CA PRO A 182 9.65 27.91 -14.74
C PRO A 182 10.84 27.09 -15.27
N ALA A 183 11.67 26.50 -14.40
CA ALA A 183 12.74 25.60 -14.80
C ALA A 183 12.24 24.19 -15.15
N ARG A 184 10.96 23.90 -14.90
CA ARG A 184 10.37 22.57 -15.07
C ARG A 184 9.37 22.61 -16.22
N ARG A 185 9.44 21.60 -17.08
CA ARG A 185 8.56 21.45 -18.24
C ARG A 185 7.78 20.16 -18.14
N LEU A 186 6.46 20.22 -18.31
CA LEU A 186 5.62 19.04 -18.44
C LEU A 186 5.80 18.43 -19.83
N ILE A 187 6.08 17.13 -19.87
CA ILE A 187 6.09 16.31 -21.08
C ILE A 187 5.04 15.20 -20.92
N LEU A 188 4.32 14.94 -22.00
CA LEU A 188 3.36 13.85 -22.09
C LEU A 188 3.94 12.74 -22.96
N VAL A 189 3.96 11.52 -22.42
CA VAL A 189 4.39 10.32 -23.12
C VAL A 189 3.18 9.40 -23.23
N GLU A 190 2.86 8.96 -24.44
CA GLU A 190 1.80 7.98 -24.64
C GLU A 190 2.20 6.67 -23.94
N ALA A 191 1.36 6.19 -23.03
CA ALA A 191 1.51 4.86 -22.48
C ALA A 191 1.27 3.84 -23.59
N LYS A 192 2.10 2.80 -23.69
CA LYS A 192 1.85 1.70 -24.62
C LYS A 192 0.50 1.05 -24.28
N SER A 193 -0.57 1.42 -24.98
CA SER A 193 -1.86 0.77 -24.81
C SER A 193 -1.99 -0.37 -25.81
N GLY A 194 -2.60 -1.48 -25.38
CA GLY A 194 -3.16 -2.47 -26.31
C GLY A 194 -4.38 -1.91 -27.04
N SER A 195 -5.27 -2.80 -27.50
CA SER A 195 -6.55 -2.45 -28.13
C SER A 195 -7.58 -1.88 -27.12
N THR A 196 -7.22 -0.84 -26.38
CA THR A 196 -8.13 -0.12 -25.48
C THR A 196 -8.78 1.04 -26.23
N GLU A 197 -10.05 1.34 -25.94
CA GLU A 197 -10.80 2.46 -26.54
C GLU A 197 -10.28 3.85 -26.08
N VAL A 198 -9.47 3.91 -25.02
CA VAL A 198 -8.92 5.15 -24.45
C VAL A 198 -7.41 5.21 -24.61
N THR A 199 -6.91 6.24 -25.30
CA THR A 199 -5.48 6.56 -25.40
C THR A 199 -5.02 7.28 -24.12
N THR A 200 -3.94 6.78 -23.52
CA THR A 200 -3.44 7.26 -22.21
C THR A 200 -2.12 7.99 -22.35
N TYR A 201 -2.04 9.21 -21.83
CA TYR A 201 -0.78 9.97 -21.74
C TYR A 201 -0.31 10.08 -20.29
N LEU A 202 0.96 9.79 -20.06
CA LEU A 202 1.63 9.93 -18.78
C LEU A 202 2.42 11.25 -18.76
N GLY A 203 2.15 12.09 -17.76
CA GLY A 203 2.86 13.33 -17.51
C GLY A 203 4.13 13.13 -16.71
N TYR A 204 5.19 13.83 -17.11
CA TYR A 204 6.47 13.90 -16.41
C TYR A 204 7.00 15.32 -16.42
N TYR A 205 7.53 15.79 -15.28
CA TYR A 205 8.28 17.03 -15.22
C TYR A 205 9.75 16.78 -15.45
N VAL A 206 10.33 17.48 -16.42
CA VAL A 206 11.75 17.46 -16.73
C VAL A 206 12.35 18.85 -16.62
N ASP A 207 13.68 18.93 -16.51
CA ASP A 207 14.37 20.20 -16.62
C ASP A 207 14.19 20.79 -18.04
N ALA A 208 13.81 22.07 -18.11
CA ALA A 208 13.48 22.75 -19.35
C ALA A 208 14.68 22.84 -20.31
N ASN A 209 15.89 23.04 -19.79
CA ASN A 209 17.11 23.14 -20.59
C ASN A 209 17.52 21.76 -21.12
N ALA A 210 17.45 20.73 -20.27
CA ALA A 210 17.72 19.34 -20.66
C ALA A 210 16.74 18.87 -21.74
N ALA A 211 15.46 19.21 -21.61
CA ALA A 211 14.45 18.88 -22.62
C ALA A 211 14.73 19.50 -23.99
N ALA A 212 15.18 20.76 -24.00
CA ALA A 212 15.58 21.46 -25.22
C ALA A 212 16.84 20.84 -25.84
N ALA A 213 17.85 20.51 -25.03
CA ALA A 213 19.11 19.92 -25.50
C ALA A 213 18.94 18.51 -26.10
N CYS A 214 18.05 17.70 -25.54
CA CYS A 214 17.75 16.36 -26.05
C CYS A 214 16.73 16.34 -27.20
N GLY A 215 16.24 17.51 -27.65
CA GLY A 215 15.25 17.61 -28.72
C GLY A 215 13.93 16.90 -28.41
N MET A 216 13.58 16.75 -27.13
CA MET A 216 12.35 16.05 -26.74
C MET A 216 11.12 16.84 -27.19
N LYS A 217 10.45 16.34 -28.24
CA LYS A 217 9.23 16.92 -28.80
C LYS A 217 8.00 16.41 -28.05
N GLY A 218 7.84 16.86 -26.81
CA GLY A 218 6.59 16.66 -26.07
C GLY A 218 5.43 17.41 -26.71
N ILE A 219 4.20 17.00 -26.39
CA ILE A 219 2.99 17.74 -26.77
C ILE A 219 3.03 19.15 -26.15
N PRO A 220 2.86 20.23 -26.95
CA PRO A 220 2.76 21.59 -26.43
C PRO A 220 1.63 21.67 -25.41
N THR A 221 1.95 22.12 -24.20
CA THR A 221 0.95 22.30 -23.13
C THR A 221 0.87 23.77 -22.78
N LEU A 222 -0.33 24.35 -22.91
CA LEU A 222 -0.66 25.70 -22.51
C LEU A 222 -1.33 25.65 -21.15
N ARG A 223 -0.75 26.35 -20.18
CA ARG A 223 -1.35 26.49 -18.85
C ARG A 223 -2.15 27.78 -18.81
N VAL A 224 -3.40 27.68 -18.39
CA VAL A 224 -4.30 28.81 -18.20
C VAL A 224 -4.81 28.78 -16.77
N ASN A 225 -4.50 29.81 -15.98
CA ASN A 225 -4.97 29.91 -14.60
C ASN A 225 -6.13 30.90 -14.55
N LEU A 226 -7.28 30.47 -14.05
CA LEU A 226 -8.42 31.36 -13.88
C LEU A 226 -8.41 32.06 -12.52
N PRO A 227 -9.02 33.25 -12.40
CA PRO A 227 -9.28 33.85 -11.09
C PRO A 227 -10.24 32.94 -10.29
N PRO A 228 -10.28 33.05 -8.94
CA PRO A 228 -11.19 32.27 -8.12
C PRO A 228 -12.67 32.52 -8.49
N VAL A 229 -13.42 31.44 -8.66
CA VAL A 229 -14.82 31.47 -9.08
C VAL A 229 -15.73 30.86 -8.01
N GLU A 230 -16.89 31.46 -7.75
CA GLU A 230 -17.91 30.84 -6.91
C GLU A 230 -18.50 29.59 -7.60
N SER A 231 -18.94 28.63 -6.78
CA SER A 231 -19.55 27.39 -7.27
C SER A 231 -20.74 27.72 -8.20
N SER A 232 -20.57 27.41 -9.48
CA SER A 232 -21.58 27.60 -10.52
C SER A 232 -22.37 26.30 -10.67
N ARG A 233 -23.61 26.44 -11.15
CA ARG A 233 -24.49 25.32 -11.54
C ARG A 233 -23.76 24.38 -12.49
N VAL A 234 -24.23 23.13 -12.59
CA VAL A 234 -23.72 22.18 -13.59
C VAL A 234 -23.94 22.79 -14.98
N GLU A 235 -22.86 22.91 -15.76
CA GLU A 235 -22.84 23.55 -17.07
C GLU A 235 -22.34 22.58 -18.13
N ARG A 236 -22.71 22.83 -19.39
CA ARG A 236 -22.23 22.04 -20.52
C ARG A 236 -20.73 22.26 -20.73
N PHE A 237 -20.03 21.21 -21.14
CA PHE A 237 -18.65 21.33 -21.56
C PHE A 237 -18.53 22.12 -22.86
N PRO A 238 -17.54 23.01 -22.98
CA PRO A 238 -17.32 23.77 -24.19
C PRO A 238 -16.81 22.86 -25.33
N ALA A 239 -17.35 23.04 -26.53
CA ALA A 239 -16.94 22.31 -27.73
C ALA A 239 -15.91 23.07 -28.57
N THR A 240 -15.81 24.38 -28.36
CA THR A 240 -14.87 25.28 -29.02
C THR A 240 -14.16 26.18 -28.02
N LEU A 241 -13.05 26.80 -28.43
CA LEU A 241 -12.37 27.82 -27.61
C LEU A 241 -13.29 29.03 -27.32
N GLY A 242 -14.21 29.37 -28.23
CA GLY A 242 -15.21 30.42 -27.99
C GLY A 242 -16.22 30.05 -26.91
N ASP A 243 -16.67 28.80 -26.89
CA ASP A 243 -17.53 28.29 -25.81
C ASP A 243 -16.80 28.32 -24.47
N LEU A 244 -15.50 27.97 -24.46
CA LEU A 244 -14.67 27.99 -23.26
C LEU A 244 -14.45 29.43 -22.77
N ASP A 245 -14.22 30.37 -23.68
CA ASP A 245 -14.13 31.80 -23.36
C ASP A 245 -15.42 32.32 -22.72
N GLN A 246 -16.58 32.00 -23.32
CA GLN A 246 -17.87 32.34 -22.75
C GLN A 246 -18.10 31.69 -21.38
N TRP A 247 -17.67 30.44 -21.22
CA TRP A 247 -17.73 29.70 -19.94
C TRP A 247 -16.91 30.39 -18.85
N VAL A 248 -15.72 30.90 -19.18
CA VAL A 248 -14.89 31.68 -18.25
C VAL A 248 -15.47 33.07 -18.00
N ALA A 249 -15.97 33.76 -19.04
CA ALA A 249 -16.57 35.09 -18.94
C ALA A 249 -17.81 35.11 -18.03
N ASN A 250 -18.64 34.06 -18.08
CA ASN A 250 -19.78 33.89 -17.19
C ASN A 250 -19.40 33.81 -15.70
N ARG A 251 -18.12 33.54 -15.40
CA ARG A 251 -17.56 33.48 -14.04
C ARG A 251 -16.71 34.71 -13.69
N GLY A 252 -16.75 35.76 -14.52
CA GLY A 252 -16.02 37.01 -14.31
C GLY A 252 -14.53 36.93 -14.66
N GLY A 253 -14.08 35.91 -15.38
CA GLY A 253 -12.70 35.80 -15.87
C GLY A 253 -12.52 36.26 -17.33
N SER A 254 -11.26 36.41 -17.76
CA SER A 254 -10.87 36.60 -19.16
C SER A 254 -10.00 35.43 -19.60
N PHE A 255 -10.52 34.56 -20.48
CA PHE A 255 -9.77 33.39 -20.95
C PHE A 255 -8.75 33.76 -22.01
N PHE A 256 -9.11 34.63 -22.97
CA PHE A 256 -8.24 35.01 -24.07
C PHE A 256 -6.92 35.64 -23.60
N ASP A 257 -6.94 36.51 -22.60
CA ASP A 257 -5.72 37.19 -22.12
C ASP A 257 -4.70 36.20 -21.57
N GLU A 258 -5.17 35.22 -20.79
CA GLU A 258 -4.32 34.17 -20.21
C GLU A 258 -3.86 33.16 -21.27
N LEU A 259 -4.74 32.79 -22.21
CA LEU A 259 -4.37 31.97 -23.36
C LEU A 259 -3.29 32.64 -24.20
N ALA A 260 -3.43 33.93 -24.52
CA ALA A 260 -2.47 34.68 -25.30
C ALA A 260 -1.12 34.81 -24.60
N LYS A 261 -1.10 35.02 -23.28
CA LYS A 261 0.14 34.99 -22.47
C LYS A 261 0.81 33.62 -22.53
N ALA A 262 0.06 32.54 -22.33
CA ALA A 262 0.58 31.17 -22.39
C ALA A 262 1.16 30.84 -23.77
N ILE A 263 0.48 31.24 -24.85
CA ILE A 263 0.95 31.06 -26.23
C ILE A 263 2.25 31.84 -26.45
N LYS A 264 2.34 33.12 -26.05
CA LYS A 264 3.56 33.94 -26.19
C LYS A 264 4.75 33.32 -25.45
N GLN A 265 4.54 32.87 -24.21
CA GLN A 265 5.57 32.20 -23.43
C GLN A 265 6.08 30.95 -24.13
N LEU A 266 5.18 30.12 -24.64
CA LEU A 266 5.56 28.88 -25.32
C LEU A 266 6.25 29.15 -26.68
N ILE A 267 5.80 30.16 -27.43
CA ILE A 267 6.41 30.62 -28.68
C ILE A 267 7.86 31.08 -28.46
N SER A 268 8.15 31.82 -27.38
CA SER A 268 9.51 32.36 -27.15
C SER A 268 10.61 31.29 -27.03
N VAL A 269 10.23 30.04 -26.73
CA VAL A 269 11.14 28.90 -26.58
C VAL A 269 10.91 27.83 -27.66
N THR A 270 10.08 28.14 -28.66
CA THR A 270 9.74 27.23 -29.75
C THR A 270 10.46 27.67 -31.03
N ASP A 271 11.13 26.75 -31.72
CA ASP A 271 11.62 27.01 -33.08
C ASP A 271 10.43 27.42 -33.97
N LEU A 272 10.56 28.46 -34.78
CA LEU A 272 9.47 28.98 -35.63
C LEU A 272 9.64 28.63 -37.12
N SER A 273 10.57 27.74 -37.45
CA SER A 273 10.70 27.16 -38.79
C SER A 273 9.46 26.35 -39.21
N ALA A 274 9.07 26.44 -40.49
CA ALA A 274 8.02 25.57 -41.03
C ALA A 274 8.51 24.12 -41.06
N ASN A 275 8.03 23.30 -40.13
CA ASN A 275 8.35 21.88 -40.07
C ASN A 275 7.06 21.06 -39.98
N GLU A 276 6.81 20.22 -40.98
CA GLU A 276 5.61 19.39 -41.12
C GLU A 276 5.51 18.26 -40.07
N GLN A 277 6.60 17.93 -39.37
CA GLN A 277 6.64 16.88 -38.34
C GLN A 277 6.20 17.34 -36.94
N ARG A 278 5.54 18.51 -36.82
CA ARG A 278 5.09 19.03 -35.52
C ARG A 278 3.79 18.37 -35.06
N PRO A 279 3.57 18.28 -33.72
CA PRO A 279 2.28 17.90 -33.18
C PRO A 279 1.18 18.82 -33.74
N LYS A 280 0.12 18.21 -34.27
CA LYS A 280 -1.05 18.90 -34.82
C LYS A 280 -2.09 19.26 -33.75
N CYS A 281 -1.73 19.08 -32.48
CA CYS A 281 -2.57 19.36 -31.33
C CYS A 281 -1.78 20.10 -30.24
N VAL A 282 -2.52 20.78 -29.37
CA VAL A 282 -2.04 21.43 -28.16
C VAL A 282 -2.92 20.98 -27.01
N LEU A 283 -2.35 20.77 -25.82
CA LEU A 283 -3.12 20.55 -24.60
C LEU A 283 -3.30 21.88 -23.87
N ILE A 284 -4.52 22.21 -23.47
CA ILE A 284 -4.80 23.27 -22.50
C ILE A 284 -5.04 22.61 -21.14
N LEU A 285 -4.23 22.96 -20.14
CA LEU A 285 -4.47 22.68 -18.73
C LEU A 285 -5.00 23.93 -18.06
N LEU A 286 -6.26 23.87 -17.62
CA LEU A 286 -7.01 24.97 -17.05
C LEU A 286 -7.18 24.75 -15.55
N SER A 287 -6.53 25.57 -14.73
CA SER A 287 -6.68 25.52 -13.27
C SER A 287 -7.76 26.49 -12.81
N VAL A 288 -8.75 25.99 -12.07
CA VAL A 288 -9.95 26.71 -11.65
C VAL A 288 -10.05 26.71 -10.12
N PRO A 289 -9.61 27.77 -9.43
CA PRO A 289 -9.79 27.89 -7.98
C PRO A 289 -11.27 28.09 -7.65
N ARG A 290 -11.85 27.20 -6.84
CA ARG A 290 -13.24 27.25 -6.39
C ARG A 290 -13.34 27.95 -5.04
N LEU A 291 -14.22 28.94 -4.95
CA LEU A 291 -14.54 29.60 -3.69
C LEU A 291 -15.70 28.91 -2.97
N ARG A 292 -15.54 28.70 -1.66
CA ARG A 292 -16.62 28.39 -0.72
C ARG A 292 -16.55 29.38 0.42
N ASN A 293 -17.64 30.10 0.68
CA ASN A 293 -17.72 31.15 1.72
C ASN A 293 -16.60 32.22 1.63
N GLY A 294 -16.19 32.59 0.42
CA GLY A 294 -15.16 33.62 0.18
C GLY A 294 -13.71 33.14 0.32
N THR A 295 -13.47 31.87 0.66
CA THR A 295 -12.14 31.25 0.70
C THR A 295 -11.99 30.21 -0.42
N VAL A 296 -10.79 30.07 -0.98
CA VAL A 296 -10.51 28.99 -1.95
C VAL A 296 -10.60 27.65 -1.22
N ASP A 297 -11.59 26.85 -1.61
CA ASP A 297 -11.88 25.53 -1.03
C ASP A 297 -11.04 24.44 -1.72
N LYS A 298 -10.94 24.53 -3.05
CA LYS A 298 -10.21 23.57 -3.90
C LYS A 298 -9.80 24.22 -5.22
N VAL A 299 -8.78 23.70 -5.88
CA VAL A 299 -8.48 24.00 -7.29
C VAL A 299 -8.86 22.78 -8.13
N ASP A 300 -9.74 22.96 -9.11
CA ASP A 300 -10.06 21.93 -10.11
C ASP A 300 -9.18 22.14 -11.34
N ASP A 301 -8.44 21.12 -11.78
CA ASP A 301 -7.75 21.14 -13.06
C ASP A 301 -8.64 20.49 -14.14
N LEU A 302 -8.83 21.20 -15.25
CA LEU A 302 -9.52 20.73 -16.44
C LEU A 302 -8.52 20.61 -17.60
N ALA A 303 -8.72 19.63 -18.48
CA ALA A 303 -7.83 19.39 -19.62
C ALA A 303 -8.61 19.35 -20.94
N TYR A 304 -8.10 20.06 -21.94
CA TYR A 304 -8.71 20.12 -23.28
C TYR A 304 -7.66 19.95 -24.39
N TRP A 305 -7.88 18.99 -25.28
CA TRP A 305 -7.15 18.90 -26.55
C TRP A 305 -7.66 19.94 -27.53
N VAL A 306 -6.78 20.79 -28.03
CA VAL A 306 -7.05 21.70 -29.13
C VAL A 306 -6.71 21.00 -30.43
N THR A 307 -7.66 20.95 -31.37
CA THR A 307 -7.48 20.30 -32.69
C THR A 307 -6.72 21.20 -33.69
N SER A 308 -5.74 21.96 -33.19
CA SER A 308 -4.89 22.87 -33.95
C SER A 308 -3.46 22.79 -33.43
N SER A 309 -2.46 23.02 -34.29
CA SER A 309 -1.08 23.10 -33.85
C SER A 309 -0.80 24.43 -33.15
N LEU A 310 0.24 24.50 -32.31
CA LEU A 310 0.60 25.72 -31.58
C LEU A 310 0.76 26.94 -32.50
N LEU A 311 1.34 26.76 -33.69
CA LEU A 311 1.61 27.86 -34.62
C LEU A 311 0.31 28.38 -35.27
N HIS A 312 -0.56 27.49 -35.75
CA HIS A 312 -1.86 27.87 -36.31
C HIS A 312 -2.80 28.44 -35.23
N LEU A 313 -2.71 27.94 -33.99
CA LEU A 313 -3.41 28.55 -32.86
C LEU A 313 -2.90 29.97 -32.60
N GLY A 314 -1.58 30.18 -32.58
CA GLY A 314 -0.97 31.51 -32.43
C GLY A 314 -1.38 32.48 -33.55
N GLU A 315 -1.48 32.00 -34.79
CA GLU A 315 -1.99 32.78 -35.92
C GLU A 315 -3.46 33.15 -35.76
N ALA A 316 -4.31 32.19 -35.41
CA ALA A 316 -5.74 32.42 -35.19
C ALA A 316 -6.00 33.38 -34.02
N CYS A 317 -5.09 33.44 -33.05
CA CYS A 317 -5.10 34.42 -31.95
C CYS A 317 -4.43 35.76 -32.30
N GLY A 318 -3.96 35.96 -33.53
CA GLY A 318 -3.30 37.20 -33.98
C GLY A 318 -1.90 37.43 -33.39
N LEU A 319 -1.26 36.38 -32.88
CA LEU A 319 0.05 36.43 -32.21
C LEU A 319 1.21 36.02 -33.11
N LEU A 320 0.91 35.31 -34.21
CA LEU A 320 1.88 34.87 -35.21
C LEU A 320 1.38 35.23 -36.61
N PHE A 321 2.31 35.42 -37.53
CA PHE A 321 2.06 35.53 -38.96
C PHE A 321 3.01 34.59 -39.71
N TYR A 322 2.50 33.91 -40.73
CA TYR A 322 3.30 33.07 -41.61
C TYR A 322 3.87 33.88 -42.77
N ASP A 323 5.20 33.99 -42.85
CA ASP A 323 5.87 34.62 -43.99
C ASP A 323 6.10 33.56 -45.08
N GLU A 324 5.27 33.57 -46.12
CA GLU A 324 5.36 32.66 -47.27
C GLU A 324 6.70 32.76 -48.02
N TYR A 325 7.35 33.93 -48.01
CA TYR A 325 8.63 34.14 -48.69
C TYR A 325 9.81 33.56 -47.91
N ARG A 326 9.74 33.60 -46.58
CA ARG A 326 10.79 33.06 -45.68
C ARG A 326 10.54 31.62 -45.24
N GLY A 327 9.32 31.11 -45.45
CA GLY A 327 8.92 29.77 -44.99
C GLY A 327 8.97 29.65 -43.46
N SER A 328 8.68 30.72 -42.73
CA SER A 328 8.83 30.79 -41.27
C SER A 328 7.76 31.64 -40.61
N TRP A 329 7.47 31.33 -39.35
CA TRP A 329 6.53 32.09 -38.53
C TRP A 329 7.23 33.25 -37.80
N SER A 330 6.57 34.39 -37.69
CA SER A 330 7.08 35.57 -36.95
C SER A 330 6.07 36.04 -35.91
N PRO A 331 6.50 36.38 -34.67
CA PRO A 331 5.65 37.02 -33.67
C PRO A 331 5.12 38.38 -34.15
N VAL A 332 3.86 38.67 -33.83
CA VAL A 332 3.19 39.95 -34.15
C VAL A 332 2.84 40.68 -32.86
N GLU A 333 3.15 41.98 -32.80
CA GLU A 333 2.60 42.88 -31.79
C GLU A 333 1.35 43.58 -32.35
N LEU A 334 0.19 43.30 -31.74
CA LEU A 334 -1.07 43.93 -32.09
C LEU A 334 -1.05 45.41 -31.67
N ILE A 335 -0.85 46.33 -32.63
CA ILE A 335 -0.99 47.78 -32.42
C ILE A 335 -2.22 48.26 -33.20
N GLY A 336 -3.31 48.55 -32.49
CA GLY A 336 -4.44 49.32 -33.02
C GLY A 336 -5.38 48.63 -34.02
N GLN A 337 -5.29 47.31 -34.21
CA GLN A 337 -6.23 46.54 -35.05
C GLN A 337 -7.24 45.75 -34.21
N THR A 338 -8.44 45.55 -34.78
CA THR A 338 -9.45 44.67 -34.19
C THR A 338 -9.03 43.23 -34.44
N LEU A 339 -8.89 42.44 -33.37
CA LEU A 339 -8.59 41.01 -33.45
C LEU A 339 -9.72 40.31 -34.19
N GLU A 340 -9.40 39.61 -35.28
CA GLU A 340 -10.36 38.69 -35.87
C GLU A 340 -10.55 37.50 -34.92
N GLU A 341 -11.77 37.24 -34.48
CA GLU A 341 -12.09 36.20 -33.49
C GLU A 341 -12.06 34.77 -34.06
N ARG A 342 -11.21 34.50 -35.07
CA ARG A 342 -11.11 33.19 -35.75
C ARG A 342 -10.81 32.05 -34.79
N TRP A 343 -10.02 32.32 -33.73
CA TRP A 343 -9.69 31.34 -32.70
C TRP A 343 -10.92 30.77 -31.97
N LYS A 344 -12.03 31.52 -31.87
CA LYS A 344 -13.25 31.06 -31.17
C LYS A 344 -13.88 29.84 -31.84
N ALA A 345 -13.69 29.67 -33.15
CA ALA A 345 -14.22 28.53 -33.90
C ALA A 345 -13.39 27.24 -33.77
N ILE A 346 -12.20 27.29 -33.16
CA ILE A 346 -11.33 26.12 -33.02
C ILE A 346 -11.96 25.12 -32.05
N SER A 347 -12.12 23.89 -32.51
CA SER A 347 -12.68 22.79 -31.70
C SER A 347 -11.73 22.36 -30.60
N ILE A 348 -12.32 22.00 -29.46
CA ILE A 348 -11.63 21.41 -28.32
C ILE A 348 -12.30 20.10 -27.92
N LEU A 349 -11.50 19.15 -27.43
CA LEU A 349 -11.99 17.89 -26.88
C LEU A 349 -11.63 17.85 -25.39
N PRO A 350 -12.60 17.71 -24.49
CA PRO A 350 -12.30 17.51 -23.08
C PRO A 350 -11.54 16.19 -22.87
N THR A 351 -10.72 16.16 -21.83
CA THR A 351 -9.84 15.02 -21.51
C THR A 351 -9.92 14.68 -20.05
N GLN A 352 -10.06 13.39 -19.74
CA GLN A 352 -10.03 12.92 -18.36
C GLN A 352 -8.65 13.15 -17.75
N LEU A 353 -8.61 13.81 -16.59
CA LEU A 353 -7.41 14.03 -15.81
C LEU A 353 -7.37 13.10 -14.59
N ARG A 354 -6.22 12.46 -14.37
CA ARG A 354 -5.91 11.67 -13.18
C ARG A 354 -4.54 12.08 -12.65
N TYR A 355 -4.26 11.72 -11.41
CA TYR A 355 -2.97 11.99 -10.78
C TYR A 355 -2.34 10.69 -10.31
N LYS A 356 -1.00 10.63 -10.35
CA LYS A 356 -0.25 9.61 -9.62
C LYS A 356 -0.46 9.80 -8.12
N LEU A 357 -0.27 8.72 -7.37
CA LEU A 357 -0.52 8.71 -5.93
C LEU A 357 0.62 9.40 -5.18
N ASP A 358 0.29 10.30 -4.25
CA ASP A 358 1.21 10.82 -3.24
C ASP A 358 1.16 9.97 -1.96
N LYS A 359 2.07 10.23 -1.03
CA LYS A 359 2.14 9.49 0.25
C LYS A 359 0.81 9.54 1.03
N PRO A 360 0.16 10.71 1.23
CA PRO A 360 -1.13 10.78 1.92
C PRO A 360 -2.21 9.91 1.28
N LEU A 361 -2.37 9.94 -0.05
CA LEU A 361 -3.38 9.14 -0.74
C LEU A 361 -3.06 7.64 -0.68
N ILE A 362 -1.79 7.25 -0.82
CA ILE A 362 -1.36 5.83 -0.69
C ILE A 362 -1.75 5.28 0.68
N ARG A 363 -1.46 6.04 1.74
CA ARG A 363 -1.80 5.66 3.11
C ARG A 363 -3.30 5.58 3.32
N SER A 364 -4.07 6.54 2.80
CA SER A 364 -5.53 6.51 2.87
C SER A 364 -6.11 5.26 2.20
N LEU A 365 -5.65 4.95 0.98
CA LEU A 365 -6.04 3.74 0.24
C LEU A 365 -5.62 2.45 0.95
N SER A 366 -4.55 2.50 1.75
CA SER A 366 -4.04 1.39 2.55
C SER A 366 -4.61 1.35 3.98
N CYS A 367 -5.58 2.23 4.30
CA CYS A 367 -6.17 2.37 5.63
C CYS A 367 -5.13 2.64 6.76
N LEU A 368 -4.15 3.50 6.49
CA LEU A 368 -3.13 3.93 7.44
C LEU A 368 -3.34 5.39 7.88
N GLU A 369 -3.12 5.65 9.17
CA GLU A 369 -3.06 7.01 9.72
C GLU A 369 -1.67 7.61 9.52
N SER A 370 -1.61 8.88 9.12
CA SER A 370 -0.36 9.51 8.67
C SER A 370 0.65 9.81 9.78
N ALA A 371 0.20 10.04 11.02
CA ALA A 371 1.05 10.56 12.10
C ALA A 371 2.16 9.59 12.55
N ASP A 372 1.89 8.28 12.56
CA ASP A 372 2.83 7.25 13.04
C ASP A 372 3.49 6.46 11.89
N SER A 373 3.25 6.87 10.64
CA SER A 373 3.70 6.15 9.44
C SER A 373 4.98 6.73 8.82
N ASP A 374 5.46 7.88 9.29
CA ASP A 374 6.72 8.50 8.85
C ASP A 374 7.81 8.33 9.92
N PHE A 375 8.73 7.40 9.68
CA PHE A 375 9.92 7.17 10.49
C PHE A 375 11.00 6.52 9.63
N GLU A 376 12.25 6.60 10.07
CA GLU A 376 13.34 5.83 9.47
C GLU A 376 13.47 4.47 10.17
N GLY A 377 13.59 3.41 9.36
CA GLY A 377 13.73 2.04 9.83
C GLY A 377 14.79 1.27 9.07
N VAL A 378 15.30 0.20 9.68
CA VAL A 378 16.25 -0.73 9.05
C VAL A 378 15.58 -2.08 8.85
N VAL A 379 15.72 -2.67 7.67
CA VAL A 379 15.45 -4.10 7.44
C VAL A 379 16.78 -4.82 7.25
N ALA A 380 17.12 -5.69 8.19
CA ALA A 380 18.30 -6.53 8.11
C ALA A 380 17.90 -7.90 7.52
N GLY A 381 18.49 -8.27 6.39
CA GLY A 381 18.11 -9.47 5.64
C GLY A 381 16.95 -9.20 4.68
N VAL A 382 17.25 -9.20 3.39
CA VAL A 382 16.26 -9.07 2.31
C VAL A 382 16.07 -10.39 1.56
N GLY A 383 16.19 -11.51 2.26
CA GLY A 383 15.82 -12.83 1.72
C GLY A 383 14.33 -12.94 1.36
N ALA A 384 13.84 -14.16 1.14
CA ALA A 384 12.46 -14.37 0.66
C ALA A 384 11.38 -13.73 1.56
N LEU A 385 11.53 -13.84 2.89
CA LEU A 385 10.63 -13.21 3.86
C LEU A 385 10.82 -11.69 3.90
N GLY A 386 12.05 -11.23 4.19
CA GLY A 386 12.35 -9.80 4.38
C GLY A 386 12.03 -8.94 3.16
N SER A 387 12.35 -9.41 1.94
CA SER A 387 12.02 -8.70 0.70
C SER A 387 10.51 -8.57 0.48
N SER A 388 9.73 -9.62 0.77
CA SER A 388 8.26 -9.60 0.65
C SER A 388 7.61 -8.67 1.68
N ILE A 389 8.15 -8.63 2.91
CA ILE A 389 7.70 -7.72 3.96
C ILE A 389 7.92 -6.27 3.55
N VAL A 390 9.13 -5.91 3.12
CA VAL A 390 9.44 -4.52 2.77
C VAL A 390 8.73 -4.07 1.51
N GLU A 391 8.49 -4.95 0.53
CA GLU A 391 7.64 -4.64 -0.62
C GLU A 391 6.23 -4.22 -0.19
N THR A 392 5.66 -4.93 0.79
CA THR A 392 4.35 -4.58 1.36
C THR A 392 4.37 -3.19 1.98
N TRP A 393 5.37 -2.90 2.82
CA TRP A 393 5.50 -1.59 3.48
C TRP A 393 5.76 -0.44 2.50
N THR A 394 6.52 -0.68 1.42
CA THR A 394 6.70 0.31 0.35
C THR A 394 5.38 0.61 -0.35
N ARG A 395 4.56 -0.40 -0.65
CA ARG A 395 3.21 -0.22 -1.25
C ARG A 395 2.24 0.51 -0.31
N GLU A 396 2.38 0.32 0.99
CA GLU A 396 1.61 1.03 2.02
C GLU A 396 2.15 2.44 2.32
N SER A 397 3.35 2.78 1.83
CA SER A 397 4.11 3.98 2.23
C SER A 397 4.28 4.07 3.77
N TRP A 398 4.55 2.93 4.41
CA TRP A 398 4.82 2.84 5.85
C TRP A 398 6.33 2.83 6.10
N GLY A 399 6.83 3.89 6.73
CA GLY A 399 8.25 4.09 7.01
C GLY A 399 9.09 4.48 5.78
N GLN A 400 10.36 4.79 6.04
CA GLN A 400 11.43 4.89 5.05
C GLN A 400 12.53 3.91 5.46
N TRP A 401 12.84 2.99 4.55
CA TRP A 401 13.66 1.82 4.89
C TRP A 401 15.07 1.90 4.32
N THR A 402 16.03 1.64 5.19
CA THR A 402 17.39 1.24 4.83
C THR A 402 17.47 -0.28 4.86
N LEU A 403 17.81 -0.87 3.72
CA LEU A 403 17.97 -2.31 3.54
C LEU A 403 19.43 -2.70 3.77
N ILE A 404 19.69 -3.74 4.54
CA ILE A 404 21.05 -4.22 4.84
C ILE A 404 21.10 -5.73 4.71
N ASP A 405 21.92 -6.26 3.80
CA ASP A 405 22.10 -7.70 3.60
C ASP A 405 23.43 -7.95 2.84
N PRO A 406 24.27 -8.91 3.27
CA PRO A 406 25.58 -9.15 2.65
C PRO A 406 25.51 -10.14 1.46
N ASP A 407 24.37 -10.76 1.19
CA ASP A 407 24.27 -11.86 0.25
C ASP A 407 24.11 -11.41 -1.22
N GLN A 408 24.51 -12.29 -2.12
CA GLN A 408 24.26 -12.18 -3.55
C GLN A 408 23.04 -13.01 -3.99
N ALA A 409 22.37 -12.54 -5.03
CA ALA A 409 21.24 -13.24 -5.64
C ALA A 409 21.73 -14.51 -6.38
N MET A 410 21.23 -15.66 -5.96
CA MET A 410 21.58 -16.97 -6.53
C MET A 410 20.36 -17.60 -7.22
N PRO A 411 20.54 -18.50 -8.21
CA PRO A 411 19.44 -19.08 -9.00
C PRO A 411 18.32 -19.70 -8.15
N HIS A 412 18.66 -20.37 -7.04
CA HIS A 412 17.68 -20.98 -6.16
C HIS A 412 16.78 -19.96 -5.43
N ASN A 413 17.18 -18.67 -5.34
CA ASN A 413 16.36 -17.63 -4.74
C ASN A 413 15.13 -17.30 -5.60
N LEU A 414 15.21 -17.44 -6.92
CA LEU A 414 14.13 -17.06 -7.85
C LEU A 414 12.79 -17.76 -7.57
N ALA A 415 12.83 -18.96 -6.98
CA ALA A 415 11.62 -19.73 -6.67
C ALA A 415 10.74 -19.06 -5.59
N ARG A 416 11.32 -18.20 -4.74
CA ARG A 416 10.68 -17.74 -3.49
C ARG A 416 10.89 -16.25 -3.17
N HIS A 417 11.83 -15.61 -3.85
CA HIS A 417 12.22 -14.23 -3.62
C HIS A 417 11.56 -13.30 -4.64
N ILE A 418 11.36 -12.02 -4.30
CA ILE A 418 10.74 -11.03 -5.20
C ILE A 418 11.59 -10.68 -6.44
N ILE A 419 12.85 -11.12 -6.50
CA ILE A 419 13.78 -10.75 -7.58
C ILE A 419 13.55 -11.61 -8.83
N SER A 420 13.95 -11.07 -9.99
CA SER A 420 13.93 -11.76 -11.28
C SER A 420 15.30 -12.32 -11.67
N ASP A 421 15.32 -13.17 -12.69
CA ASP A 421 16.52 -13.81 -13.25
C ASP A 421 17.65 -12.81 -13.59
N SER A 422 17.27 -11.62 -14.05
CA SER A 422 18.20 -10.51 -14.35
C SER A 422 19.03 -10.03 -13.16
N ALA A 423 18.67 -10.39 -11.92
CA ALA A 423 19.38 -10.02 -10.71
C ALA A 423 20.46 -11.03 -10.29
N ILE A 424 20.51 -12.23 -10.89
CA ILE A 424 21.48 -13.28 -10.49
C ILE A 424 22.92 -12.74 -10.54
N GLY A 425 23.68 -12.99 -9.47
CA GLY A 425 25.07 -12.55 -9.30
C GLY A 425 25.23 -11.12 -8.77
N SER A 426 24.14 -10.33 -8.66
CA SER A 426 24.19 -9.01 -8.05
C SER A 426 23.93 -9.07 -6.53
N PRO A 427 24.39 -8.09 -5.73
CA PRO A 427 24.00 -7.98 -4.33
C PRO A 427 22.48 -7.92 -4.17
N LYS A 428 21.89 -8.79 -3.35
CA LYS A 428 20.43 -8.92 -3.19
C LYS A 428 19.79 -7.58 -2.84
N VAL A 429 20.44 -6.83 -1.96
CA VAL A 429 19.96 -5.52 -1.46
C VAL A 429 19.74 -4.53 -2.59
N ARG A 430 20.67 -4.49 -3.57
CA ARG A 430 20.58 -3.57 -4.71
C ARG A 430 19.48 -3.97 -5.67
N ALA A 431 19.31 -5.28 -5.89
CA ALA A 431 18.21 -5.81 -6.71
C ALA A 431 16.84 -5.51 -6.08
N VAL A 432 16.68 -5.75 -4.78
CA VAL A 432 15.46 -5.42 -4.04
C VAL A 432 15.18 -3.93 -4.08
N LYS A 433 16.16 -3.08 -3.77
CA LYS A 433 16.02 -1.63 -3.86
C LYS A 433 15.53 -1.19 -5.25
N SER A 434 16.08 -1.75 -6.33
CA SER A 434 15.65 -1.42 -7.69
C SER A 434 14.17 -1.75 -7.94
N ILE A 435 13.67 -2.84 -7.38
CA ILE A 435 12.24 -3.22 -7.46
C ILE A 435 11.39 -2.26 -6.65
N LEU A 436 11.79 -1.95 -5.41
CA LEU A 436 11.03 -1.05 -4.54
C LEU A 436 10.91 0.37 -5.12
N ASP A 437 12.01 0.91 -5.63
CA ASP A 437 12.05 2.25 -6.23
C ASP A 437 11.16 2.36 -7.49
N GLN A 438 10.83 1.23 -8.15
CA GLN A 438 9.92 1.20 -9.29
C GLN A 438 8.43 1.23 -8.89
N ILE A 439 8.10 0.92 -7.62
CA ILE A 439 6.71 0.93 -7.13
C ILE A 439 6.17 2.36 -7.15
N PHE A 440 6.90 3.31 -6.57
CA PHE A 440 6.57 4.73 -6.57
C PHE A 440 7.81 5.60 -6.90
N PRO A 441 8.16 5.76 -8.19
CA PRO A 441 9.40 6.45 -8.60
C PRO A 441 9.50 7.93 -8.21
N GLU A 442 8.39 8.56 -7.83
CA GLU A 442 8.33 9.96 -7.39
C GLU A 442 8.56 10.12 -5.87
N GLN A 443 8.66 9.01 -5.13
CA GLN A 443 9.01 9.03 -3.71
C GLN A 443 10.53 8.98 -3.50
N PRO A 444 11.04 9.45 -2.35
CA PRO A 444 12.44 9.27 -1.99
C PRO A 444 12.82 7.78 -2.10
N PRO A 445 13.95 7.48 -2.76
CA PRO A 445 14.37 6.10 -2.95
C PRO A 445 14.81 5.47 -1.62
N HIS A 446 14.65 4.15 -1.49
CA HIS A 446 15.16 3.41 -0.35
C HIS A 446 16.69 3.43 -0.32
N MET A 447 17.31 3.23 0.85
CA MET A 447 18.76 3.03 0.95
C MET A 447 19.08 1.52 0.96
N ALA A 448 20.23 1.15 0.40
CA ALA A 448 20.71 -0.22 0.37
C ALA A 448 22.20 -0.27 0.75
N ILE A 449 22.53 -1.10 1.72
CA ILE A 449 23.89 -1.33 2.21
C ILE A 449 24.23 -2.80 2.04
N ASP A 450 25.28 -3.07 1.27
CA ASP A 450 25.81 -4.39 0.95
C ASP A 450 26.85 -4.79 2.01
N ALA A 451 26.36 -5.09 3.22
CA ALA A 451 27.14 -5.41 4.42
C ALA A 451 26.29 -6.21 5.41
N SER A 452 26.92 -6.76 6.45
CA SER A 452 26.17 -7.31 7.58
C SER A 452 25.70 -6.19 8.50
N VAL A 453 24.50 -6.32 9.08
CA VAL A 453 23.95 -5.31 10.02
C VAL A 453 24.76 -5.22 11.32
N VAL A 454 25.52 -6.26 11.64
CA VAL A 454 26.39 -6.29 12.84
C VAL A 454 27.80 -5.78 12.58
N ASP A 455 28.14 -5.47 11.32
CA ASP A 455 29.47 -4.92 10.99
C ASP A 455 29.70 -3.55 11.65
N GLU A 456 30.96 -3.17 11.83
CA GLU A 456 31.40 -1.83 12.26
C GLU A 456 31.51 -0.84 11.07
N ASP A 457 30.81 -1.11 9.97
CA ASP A 457 30.76 -0.21 8.81
C ASP A 457 30.08 1.13 9.18
N VAL A 458 30.67 2.24 8.71
CA VAL A 458 30.20 3.60 9.03
C VAL A 458 28.77 3.87 8.55
N ASN A 459 28.37 3.29 7.42
CA ASN A 459 27.03 3.47 6.88
C ASN A 459 26.01 2.62 7.65
N VAL A 460 26.39 1.41 8.07
CA VAL A 460 25.56 0.56 8.93
C VAL A 460 25.31 1.26 10.26
N LEU A 461 26.37 1.76 10.90
CA LEU A 461 26.29 2.51 12.15
C LEU A 461 25.39 3.74 12.03
N ALA A 462 25.55 4.52 10.96
CA ALA A 462 24.71 5.70 10.70
C ALA A 462 23.23 5.33 10.44
N ALA A 463 22.98 4.24 9.72
CA ALA A 463 21.63 3.76 9.46
C ALA A 463 20.93 3.32 10.76
N LEU A 464 21.64 2.59 11.63
CA LEU A 464 21.13 2.17 12.93
C LEU A 464 20.86 3.38 13.84
N SER A 465 21.76 4.36 13.90
CA SER A 465 21.60 5.52 14.77
C SER A 465 20.44 6.44 14.39
N ASN A 466 20.10 6.50 13.10
CA ASN A 466 19.00 7.35 12.61
C ASN A 466 17.64 6.63 12.64
N ALA A 467 17.65 5.30 12.67
CA ALA A 467 16.43 4.51 12.68
C ALA A 467 15.75 4.47 14.05
N SER A 468 14.44 4.30 14.04
CA SER A 468 13.62 4.08 15.25
C SER A 468 13.21 2.62 15.45
N LEU A 469 13.39 1.78 14.41
CA LEU A 469 13.07 0.37 14.40
C LEU A 469 14.07 -0.40 13.52
N VAL A 470 14.61 -1.50 14.03
CA VAL A 470 15.25 -2.54 13.22
C VAL A 470 14.30 -3.72 13.10
N VAL A 471 14.12 -4.23 11.88
CA VAL A 471 13.45 -5.50 11.61
C VAL A 471 14.52 -6.47 11.10
N ASP A 472 14.93 -7.38 11.96
CA ASP A 472 15.76 -8.53 11.62
C ASP A 472 14.91 -9.61 10.95
N ALA A 473 15.19 -9.85 9.68
CA ALA A 473 14.69 -10.96 8.88
C ALA A 473 15.86 -11.76 8.27
N THR A 474 17.05 -11.73 8.92
CA THR A 474 18.26 -12.43 8.44
C THR A 474 18.16 -13.94 8.56
N THR A 475 17.25 -14.43 9.41
CA THR A 475 17.09 -15.87 9.75
C THR A 475 18.33 -16.50 10.41
N THR A 476 19.25 -15.69 10.91
CA THR A 476 20.43 -16.15 11.65
C THR A 476 20.25 -15.95 13.15
N LEU A 477 20.90 -16.79 13.97
CA LEU A 477 20.81 -16.68 15.42
C LEU A 477 21.66 -15.54 16.00
N HIS A 478 22.80 -15.24 15.38
CA HIS A 478 23.77 -14.28 15.93
C HIS A 478 23.32 -12.82 15.77
N VAL A 479 22.72 -12.45 14.63
CA VAL A 479 22.29 -11.07 14.36
C VAL A 479 21.37 -10.50 15.43
N PRO A 480 20.21 -11.11 15.78
CA PRO A 480 19.35 -10.55 16.80
C PRO A 480 20.04 -10.49 18.18
N ARG A 481 20.89 -11.47 18.50
CA ARG A 481 21.63 -11.48 19.78
C ARG A 481 22.63 -10.34 19.87
N GLU A 482 23.44 -10.13 18.84
CA GLU A 482 24.42 -9.04 18.77
C GLU A 482 23.73 -7.66 18.77
N LEU A 483 22.64 -7.49 18.01
CA LEU A 483 21.84 -6.26 18.03
C LEU A 483 21.22 -5.98 19.42
N GLY A 484 20.84 -7.03 20.13
CA GLY A 484 20.33 -6.97 21.50
C GLY A 484 21.33 -6.37 22.48
N GLU A 485 22.62 -6.67 22.31
CA GLU A 485 23.70 -6.19 23.20
C GLU A 485 24.35 -4.89 22.73
N ARG A 486 24.20 -4.52 21.45
CA ARG A 486 24.84 -3.34 20.87
C ARG A 486 24.15 -2.04 21.30
N ASP A 487 24.95 -1.14 21.90
CA ASP A 487 24.55 0.24 22.21
C ASP A 487 24.22 1.03 20.93
N GLY A 488 23.28 1.97 21.02
CA GLY A 488 22.86 2.79 19.88
C GLY A 488 21.98 2.07 18.85
N THR A 489 21.74 0.77 19.00
CA THR A 489 20.75 0.03 18.21
C THR A 489 19.34 0.47 18.62
N PRO A 490 18.43 0.76 17.68
CA PRO A 490 17.06 1.10 18.02
C PRO A 490 16.26 -0.15 18.41
N ARG A 491 14.98 0.06 18.74
CA ARG A 491 14.05 -1.03 19.07
C ARG A 491 14.13 -2.12 18.01
N THR A 492 14.34 -3.37 18.42
CA THR A 492 14.54 -4.48 17.48
C THR A 492 13.34 -5.42 17.45
N ALA A 493 12.91 -5.78 16.25
CA ALA A 493 11.99 -6.85 15.95
C ALA A 493 12.74 -7.95 15.19
N SER A 494 12.69 -9.20 15.65
CA SER A 494 13.16 -10.35 14.87
C SER A 494 11.95 -11.12 14.35
N VAL A 495 11.94 -11.38 13.03
CA VAL A 495 10.89 -12.11 12.34
C VAL A 495 11.48 -13.24 11.52
N PHE A 496 10.91 -14.43 11.65
CA PHE A 496 11.40 -15.60 10.93
C PHE A 496 10.31 -16.64 10.71
N LEU A 497 10.56 -17.55 9.77
CA LEU A 497 9.74 -18.74 9.52
C LEU A 497 10.38 -19.95 10.19
N THR A 498 9.55 -20.89 10.63
CA THR A 498 10.03 -22.19 11.09
C THR A 498 10.56 -23.03 9.92
N PRO A 499 11.37 -24.07 10.16
CA PRO A 499 11.96 -24.89 9.10
C PRO A 499 10.94 -25.53 8.14
N SER A 500 9.74 -25.85 8.64
CA SER A 500 8.64 -26.39 7.82
C SER A 500 7.94 -25.31 6.98
N GLY A 501 8.10 -24.03 7.31
CA GLY A 501 7.38 -22.92 6.72
C GLY A 501 5.94 -22.75 7.21
N ARG A 502 5.47 -23.63 8.10
CA ARG A 502 4.09 -23.65 8.57
C ARG A 502 3.84 -22.68 9.71
N SER A 503 4.88 -22.14 10.33
CA SER A 503 4.74 -21.14 11.36
C SER A 503 5.67 -19.95 11.13
N SER A 504 5.24 -18.79 11.61
CA SER A 504 6.05 -17.58 11.66
C SER A 504 6.12 -17.02 13.06
N VAL A 505 7.23 -16.40 13.40
CA VAL A 505 7.49 -15.84 14.73
C VAL A 505 7.78 -14.35 14.63
N LEU A 506 7.25 -13.58 15.58
CA LEU A 506 7.65 -12.21 15.88
C LEU A 506 8.18 -12.16 17.31
N LEU A 507 9.42 -11.70 17.49
CA LEU A 507 9.98 -11.29 18.77
C LEU A 507 10.23 -9.78 18.67
N LEU A 508 9.72 -8.99 19.61
CA LEU A 508 9.79 -7.53 19.56
C LEU A 508 10.11 -6.97 20.94
N GLU A 509 11.20 -6.20 21.03
CA GLU A 509 11.57 -5.45 22.24
C GLU A 509 10.48 -4.44 22.61
N ASP A 510 10.42 -4.04 23.88
CA ASP A 510 9.66 -2.84 24.28
C ASP A 510 10.36 -1.58 23.75
N ARG A 511 9.64 -0.45 23.76
CA ARG A 511 10.12 0.83 23.21
C ARG A 511 11.42 1.31 23.86
N ASP A 512 11.59 1.05 25.15
CA ASP A 512 12.76 1.49 25.92
C ASP A 512 13.88 0.43 25.90
N ARG A 513 13.65 -0.70 25.20
CA ARG A 513 14.54 -1.87 25.15
C ARG A 513 14.89 -2.41 26.55
N GLY A 514 13.96 -2.30 27.51
CA GLY A 514 14.11 -2.84 28.86
C GLY A 514 14.14 -4.37 28.89
N VAL A 515 13.41 -5.02 27.99
CA VAL A 515 13.45 -6.46 27.73
C VAL A 515 14.11 -6.68 26.37
N ARG A 516 15.39 -7.06 26.42
CA ARG A 516 16.22 -7.29 25.22
C ARG A 516 15.73 -8.48 24.43
N ILE A 517 15.92 -8.44 23.11
CA ILE A 517 15.47 -9.49 22.18
C ILE A 517 16.02 -10.89 22.55
N SER A 518 17.23 -10.97 23.10
CA SER A 518 17.84 -12.22 23.60
C SER A 518 17.11 -12.79 24.84
N SER A 519 16.57 -11.93 25.71
CA SER A 519 15.70 -12.40 26.80
C SER A 519 14.34 -12.87 26.28
N ILE A 520 13.80 -12.20 25.26
CA ILE A 520 12.55 -12.62 24.61
C ILE A 520 12.74 -13.98 23.92
N GLU A 521 13.89 -14.22 23.30
CA GLU A 521 14.26 -15.51 22.70
C GLU A 521 14.24 -16.65 23.74
N ALA A 522 14.82 -16.45 24.94
CA ALA A 522 14.77 -17.44 26.01
C ALA A 522 13.34 -17.76 26.46
N GLN A 523 12.49 -16.74 26.58
CA GLN A 523 11.07 -16.91 26.92
C GLN A 523 10.30 -17.61 25.80
N TYR A 524 10.65 -17.38 24.53
CA TYR A 524 10.11 -18.10 23.39
C TYR A 524 10.44 -19.60 23.44
N TYR A 525 11.68 -19.97 23.74
CA TYR A 525 12.02 -21.39 23.92
C TYR A 525 11.31 -22.02 25.12
N ARG A 526 11.14 -21.30 26.23
CA ARG A 526 10.33 -21.79 27.36
C ARG A 526 8.89 -22.07 26.92
N ALA A 527 8.29 -21.13 26.18
CA ALA A 527 6.93 -21.29 25.65
C ALA A 527 6.81 -22.50 24.71
N ILE A 528 7.81 -22.73 23.84
CA ILE A 528 7.90 -23.95 23.03
C ILE A 528 7.85 -25.18 23.91
N LEU A 529 8.67 -25.26 24.97
CA LEU A 529 8.79 -26.42 25.85
C LEU A 529 7.53 -26.67 26.71
N GLU A 530 6.73 -25.64 26.96
CA GLU A 530 5.56 -25.69 27.85
C GLU A 530 4.22 -25.80 27.12
N SER A 531 4.20 -25.53 25.81
CA SER A 531 2.96 -25.48 25.06
C SER A 531 2.78 -26.66 24.10
N PRO A 532 1.54 -27.15 23.89
CA PRO A 532 1.26 -28.18 22.89
C PRO A 532 1.65 -27.78 21.46
N TRP A 533 1.45 -26.52 21.07
CA TRP A 533 1.84 -26.02 19.75
C TRP A 533 3.36 -26.09 19.51
N GLY A 534 4.17 -26.14 20.57
CA GLY A 534 5.62 -26.22 20.49
C GLY A 534 6.17 -27.62 20.21
N GLU A 535 5.34 -28.66 20.15
CA GLU A 535 5.80 -30.05 20.01
C GLU A 535 6.52 -30.33 18.70
N LEU A 536 6.04 -29.76 17.59
CA LEU A 536 6.56 -29.95 16.23
C LEU A 536 7.06 -28.64 15.59
N HIS A 537 7.09 -27.56 16.36
CA HIS A 537 7.27 -26.20 15.86
C HIS A 537 8.60 -26.00 15.10
N LEU A 538 9.69 -26.60 15.58
CA LEU A 538 11.04 -26.50 14.97
C LEU A 538 11.52 -27.82 14.35
N ASP A 539 10.61 -28.77 14.12
CA ASP A 539 10.95 -30.02 13.43
C ASP A 539 11.39 -29.74 11.98
N GLY A 540 12.30 -30.57 11.48
CA GLY A 540 12.84 -30.42 10.12
C GLY A 540 13.98 -29.41 9.99
N HIS A 541 14.50 -28.85 11.09
CA HIS A 541 15.68 -27.98 11.11
C HIS A 541 16.93 -28.60 10.44
N SER A 542 17.02 -29.93 10.33
CA SER A 542 18.10 -30.66 9.67
C SER A 542 17.84 -31.02 8.19
N LYS A 543 16.69 -30.64 7.62
CA LYS A 543 16.26 -31.03 6.26
C LYS A 543 16.31 -29.85 5.30
N GLY A 544 17.47 -29.65 4.65
CA GLY A 544 17.60 -28.73 3.51
C GLY A 544 18.10 -29.42 2.24
N GLU A 545 17.92 -28.78 1.10
CA GLU A 545 18.45 -29.25 -0.18
C GLU A 545 19.76 -28.58 -0.52
N TRP A 546 20.69 -29.36 -1.05
CA TRP A 546 21.94 -28.85 -1.58
C TRP A 546 21.70 -28.20 -2.93
N VAL A 547 21.95 -26.90 -3.00
CA VAL A 547 21.76 -26.08 -4.21
C VAL A 547 23.09 -25.67 -4.86
N GLY A 548 24.21 -26.18 -4.32
CA GLY A 548 25.57 -25.96 -4.81
C GLY A 548 26.52 -27.09 -4.41
N ASN A 549 27.79 -26.94 -4.75
CA ASN A 549 28.83 -27.95 -4.50
C ASN A 549 29.44 -27.84 -3.08
N GLY A 550 29.14 -26.77 -2.33
CA GLY A 550 29.71 -26.52 -1.01
C GLY A 550 28.83 -27.01 0.14
N CYS A 551 29.46 -27.42 1.24
CA CYS A 551 28.77 -27.92 2.45
C CYS A 551 27.82 -26.96 3.16
N ARG A 552 27.78 -25.71 2.71
CA ARG A 552 26.96 -24.63 3.26
C ARG A 552 25.90 -24.14 2.26
N ASP A 553 25.85 -24.71 1.06
CA ASP A 553 24.88 -24.34 0.02
C ASP A 553 23.56 -25.06 0.24
N ILE A 554 22.99 -24.96 1.45
CA ILE A 554 21.76 -25.63 1.84
C ILE A 554 20.60 -24.62 1.77
N SER A 555 19.59 -24.92 0.96
CA SER A 555 18.37 -24.14 0.84
C SER A 555 17.20 -24.86 1.49
N LEU A 556 16.42 -24.15 2.30
CA LEU A 556 15.20 -24.70 2.89
C LEU A 556 14.14 -24.95 1.81
N ARG A 557 13.40 -26.06 1.96
CA ARG A 557 12.24 -26.39 1.11
C ARG A 557 11.00 -25.68 1.65
N LEU A 558 10.67 -24.53 1.10
CA LEU A 558 9.52 -23.73 1.53
C LEU A 558 8.61 -23.40 0.34
N SER A 559 7.29 -23.42 0.53
CA SER A 559 6.35 -22.92 -0.49
C SER A 559 6.41 -21.39 -0.54
N VAL A 560 6.41 -20.82 -1.74
CA VAL A 560 6.29 -19.36 -1.93
C VAL A 560 4.95 -18.84 -1.41
N GLU A 561 3.91 -19.68 -1.39
CA GLU A 561 2.58 -19.34 -0.86
C GLU A 561 2.65 -19.10 0.64
N LEU A 562 3.32 -20.00 1.38
CA LEU A 562 3.53 -19.86 2.82
C LEU A 562 4.40 -18.65 3.14
N ILE A 563 5.44 -18.40 2.34
CA ILE A 563 6.28 -17.20 2.51
C ILE A 563 5.43 -15.94 2.34
N ARG A 564 4.57 -15.86 1.32
CA ARG A 564 3.71 -14.69 1.11
C ARG A 564 2.65 -14.54 2.20
N LEU A 565 2.00 -15.64 2.61
CA LEU A 565 1.03 -15.64 3.70
C LEU A 565 1.65 -15.08 4.98
N HIS A 566 2.82 -15.61 5.37
CA HIS A 566 3.51 -15.17 6.56
C HIS A 566 4.12 -13.77 6.40
N ALA A 567 4.61 -13.39 5.22
CA ALA A 567 5.10 -12.04 4.97
C ALA A 567 3.99 -10.99 5.13
N SER A 568 2.79 -11.23 4.56
CA SER A 568 1.65 -10.33 4.73
C SER A 568 1.17 -10.26 6.19
N LEU A 569 1.21 -11.39 6.90
CA LEU A 569 0.84 -11.42 8.31
C LEU A 569 1.87 -10.68 9.18
N LEU A 570 3.16 -10.97 9.02
CA LEU A 570 4.23 -10.35 9.79
C LEU A 570 4.38 -8.86 9.47
N SER A 571 4.27 -8.46 8.21
CA SER A 571 4.31 -7.03 7.82
C SER A 571 3.22 -6.23 8.55
N ARG A 572 2.02 -6.80 8.64
CA ARG A 572 0.91 -6.22 9.40
C ARG A 572 1.16 -6.23 10.90
N GLN A 573 1.63 -7.34 11.46
CA GLN A 573 1.78 -7.51 12.90
C GLN A 573 2.93 -6.70 13.47
N VAL A 574 4.06 -6.57 12.75
CA VAL A 574 5.15 -5.66 13.11
C VAL A 574 4.62 -4.22 13.18
N ARG A 575 3.91 -3.75 12.15
CA ARG A 575 3.33 -2.40 12.13
C ARG A 575 2.38 -2.14 13.31
N LEU A 576 1.44 -3.07 13.56
CA LEU A 576 0.50 -2.95 14.69
C LEU A 576 1.20 -3.00 16.06
N SER A 577 2.30 -3.75 16.16
CA SER A 577 3.03 -3.91 17.43
C SER A 577 3.99 -2.74 17.68
N GLN A 578 4.55 -2.15 16.62
CA GLN A 578 5.41 -0.96 16.69
C GLN A 578 4.67 0.24 17.31
N ALA A 579 3.38 0.40 17.00
CA ALA A 579 2.55 1.46 17.57
C ALA A 579 2.36 1.33 19.10
N LYS A 580 2.54 0.11 19.65
CA LYS A 580 2.48 -0.17 21.09
C LYS A 580 3.85 -0.04 21.75
N SER A 581 3.89 0.27 23.04
CA SER A 581 5.15 0.42 23.80
C SER A 581 5.73 -0.89 24.33
N GLY A 582 4.90 -1.88 24.65
CA GLY A 582 5.33 -3.13 25.29
C GLY A 582 6.10 -4.08 24.39
N ALA A 583 6.95 -4.91 25.01
CA ALA A 583 7.57 -6.06 24.37
C ALA A 583 6.51 -7.09 23.98
N ARG A 584 6.78 -7.88 22.93
CA ARG A 584 5.84 -8.85 22.40
C ARG A 584 6.57 -10.06 21.83
N ALA A 585 6.09 -11.26 22.11
CA ALA A 585 6.39 -12.42 21.28
C ALA A 585 5.10 -13.13 20.88
N CYS A 586 5.01 -13.52 19.61
CA CYS A 586 3.84 -14.21 19.08
C CYS A 586 4.26 -15.17 17.98
N VAL A 587 3.61 -16.34 17.97
CA VAL A 587 3.76 -17.37 16.94
C VAL A 587 2.44 -17.48 16.18
N TRP A 588 2.51 -17.57 14.86
CA TRP A 588 1.36 -17.87 14.02
C TRP A 588 1.58 -19.20 13.32
N ASP A 589 0.68 -20.15 13.53
CA ASP A 589 0.76 -21.51 12.99
C ASP A 589 -0.34 -21.74 11.95
N VAL A 590 0.04 -22.27 10.79
CA VAL A 590 -0.83 -22.54 9.65
C VAL A 590 -1.29 -24.00 9.68
N ASN A 591 -2.60 -24.16 9.62
CA ASN A 591 -3.22 -25.43 9.33
C ASN A 591 -3.23 -25.66 7.80
N ASP A 592 -2.34 -26.51 7.31
CA ASP A 592 -2.17 -26.79 5.87
C ASP A 592 -3.46 -27.31 5.18
N GLU A 593 -4.36 -27.98 5.91
CA GLU A 593 -5.59 -28.51 5.33
C GLU A 593 -6.66 -27.44 5.09
N THR A 594 -6.73 -26.43 5.96
CA THR A 594 -7.79 -25.41 5.96
C THR A 594 -7.30 -24.03 5.52
N GLY A 595 -5.99 -23.78 5.56
CA GLY A 595 -5.38 -22.46 5.44
C GLY A 595 -5.61 -21.55 6.65
N GLY A 596 -6.24 -22.05 7.72
CA GLY A 596 -6.47 -21.29 8.95
C GLY A 596 -5.16 -20.97 9.68
N VAL A 597 -5.07 -19.78 10.26
CA VAL A 597 -3.90 -19.32 11.01
C VAL A 597 -4.26 -19.13 12.48
N ALA A 598 -3.65 -19.90 13.38
CA ALA A 598 -3.79 -19.76 14.82
C ALA A 598 -2.67 -18.87 15.38
N ALA A 599 -3.01 -17.94 16.27
CA ALA A 599 -2.03 -17.10 16.97
C ALA A 599 -1.79 -17.62 18.39
N HIS A 600 -0.53 -17.72 18.77
CA HIS A 600 -0.07 -18.12 20.10
C HIS A 600 0.75 -16.98 20.70
N GLU A 601 0.09 -16.20 21.55
CA GLU A 601 0.72 -15.08 22.24
C GLU A 601 1.56 -15.59 23.43
N ILE A 602 2.79 -15.10 23.57
CA ILE A 602 3.70 -15.48 24.64
C ILE A 602 3.78 -14.33 25.63
N ALA A 603 3.49 -14.61 26.91
CA ALA A 603 3.58 -13.61 27.96
C ALA A 603 5.04 -13.25 28.22
N ILE A 604 5.39 -11.98 27.99
CA ILE A 604 6.75 -11.47 28.19
C ILE A 604 6.89 -10.87 29.59
N SER A 605 7.88 -11.38 30.31
CA SER A 605 8.27 -10.97 31.65
C SER A 605 9.54 -10.12 31.62
N GLU A 606 9.70 -9.26 32.63
CA GLU A 606 10.92 -8.48 32.84
C GLU A 606 12.13 -9.38 33.06
N SER A 607 13.27 -8.98 32.49
CA SER A 607 14.54 -9.70 32.60
C SER A 607 15.41 -9.20 33.75
N LYS A 608 16.17 -10.11 34.35
CA LYS A 608 17.23 -9.85 35.33
C LYS A 608 18.53 -10.43 34.83
N GLU A 609 19.64 -9.83 35.26
CA GLU A 609 20.97 -10.34 34.96
C GLU A 609 21.90 -10.28 36.16
N ALA A 610 22.88 -11.19 36.18
CA ALA A 610 24.02 -11.17 37.09
C ALA A 610 25.30 -11.38 36.28
N ARG A 611 26.38 -10.73 36.70
CA ARG A 611 27.69 -10.85 36.06
C ARG A 611 28.71 -11.44 37.02
N SER A 612 29.43 -12.47 36.59
CA SER A 612 30.56 -13.06 37.32
C SER A 612 31.59 -13.61 36.34
N ASP A 613 32.87 -13.43 36.63
CA ASP A 613 33.99 -14.04 35.88
C ASP A 613 33.93 -13.81 34.36
N GLY A 614 33.50 -12.62 33.95
CA GLY A 614 33.37 -12.22 32.54
C GLY A 614 32.14 -12.78 31.82
N TRP A 615 31.28 -13.53 32.52
CA TRP A 615 30.02 -14.05 32.01
C TRP A 615 28.82 -13.26 32.56
N THR A 616 27.79 -13.14 31.74
CA THR A 616 26.48 -12.61 32.15
C THR A 616 25.46 -13.74 32.14
N VAL A 617 24.80 -14.02 33.27
CA VAL A 617 23.66 -14.93 33.33
C VAL A 617 22.38 -14.12 33.32
N ARG A 618 21.44 -14.49 32.46
CA ARG A 618 20.18 -13.77 32.26
C ARG A 618 18.98 -14.70 32.44
N TRP A 619 17.97 -14.21 33.14
CA TRP A 619 16.71 -14.93 33.39
C TRP A 619 15.57 -13.91 33.50
N ASP A 620 14.33 -14.38 33.63
CA ASP A 620 13.16 -13.50 33.70
C ASP A 620 12.24 -13.82 34.89
N GLN A 621 11.29 -12.93 35.14
CA GLN A 621 10.36 -13.06 36.26
C GLN A 621 9.44 -14.29 36.15
N GLY A 622 9.10 -14.75 34.94
CA GLY A 622 8.35 -15.98 34.71
C GLY A 622 9.12 -17.23 35.11
N PHE A 623 10.44 -17.26 34.87
CA PHE A 623 11.31 -18.34 35.39
C PHE A 623 11.32 -18.34 36.93
N ILE A 624 11.41 -17.18 37.57
CA ILE A 624 11.36 -17.07 39.04
C ILE A 624 10.04 -17.62 39.59
N GLU A 625 8.92 -17.31 38.95
CA GLU A 625 7.60 -17.81 39.34
C GLU A 625 7.49 -19.33 39.20
N GLN A 626 8.02 -19.90 38.11
CA GLN A 626 8.12 -21.34 37.94
C GLN A 626 8.90 -21.99 39.09
N ILE A 627 10.10 -21.50 39.40
CA ILE A 627 10.94 -22.05 40.47
C ILE A 627 10.26 -21.90 41.84
N ARG A 628 9.61 -20.76 42.11
CA ARG A 628 8.84 -20.56 43.36
C ARG A 628 7.66 -21.52 43.48
N SER A 629 6.98 -21.84 42.38
CA SER A 629 5.89 -22.81 42.35
C SER A 629 6.40 -24.20 42.70
N LEU A 630 7.51 -24.65 42.08
CA LEU A 630 8.15 -25.93 42.37
C LEU A 630 8.60 -26.02 43.84
N ARG A 631 9.25 -24.96 44.35
CA ARG A 631 9.62 -24.86 45.77
C ARG A 631 8.40 -25.01 46.68
N SER A 632 7.34 -24.25 46.42
CA SER A 632 6.14 -24.22 47.26
C SER A 632 5.45 -25.58 47.34
N GLN A 633 5.51 -26.38 46.28
CA GLN A 633 4.96 -27.74 46.24
C GLN A 633 5.79 -28.75 47.04
N ALA A 634 7.09 -28.49 47.23
CA ALA A 634 8.02 -29.40 47.92
C ALA A 634 8.25 -29.07 49.41
N LEU A 635 7.86 -27.87 49.85
CA LEU A 635 8.01 -27.46 51.25
C LEU A 635 7.37 -28.48 52.21
N PRO A 636 8.01 -28.78 53.36
CA PRO A 636 9.17 -28.09 53.95
C PRO A 636 10.54 -28.59 53.47
N ASN A 637 10.60 -29.56 52.56
CA ASN A 637 11.87 -30.12 52.08
C ASN A 637 12.50 -29.24 51.00
N GLU A 638 13.82 -29.38 50.85
CA GLU A 638 14.52 -28.87 49.68
C GLU A 638 14.11 -29.65 48.42
N THR A 639 14.11 -28.98 47.28
CA THR A 639 13.89 -29.57 45.95
C THR A 639 14.85 -28.91 44.97
N GLY A 640 15.02 -29.50 43.81
CA GLY A 640 15.83 -28.92 42.75
C GLY A 640 15.71 -29.72 41.46
N GLY A 641 16.56 -29.44 40.51
CA GLY A 641 16.61 -30.13 39.23
C GLY A 641 17.62 -29.48 38.29
N ILE A 642 17.67 -29.95 37.06
CA ILE A 642 18.52 -29.36 36.04
C ILE A 642 17.97 -28.01 35.57
N LEU A 643 18.88 -27.12 35.17
CA LEU A 643 18.60 -25.89 34.45
C LEU A 643 18.80 -26.11 32.96
N LEU A 644 17.76 -25.76 32.21
CA LEU A 644 17.77 -25.73 30.75
C LEU A 644 17.98 -24.28 30.30
N GLY A 645 18.87 -24.09 29.33
CA GLY A 645 19.21 -22.79 28.78
C GLY A 645 20.15 -22.89 27.60
N TYR A 646 20.78 -21.78 27.24
CA TYR A 646 21.80 -21.79 26.18
C TYR A 646 22.92 -20.79 26.47
N THR A 647 24.11 -21.13 26.00
CA THR A 647 25.34 -20.37 26.23
C THR A 647 25.81 -19.74 24.92
N ASP A 648 25.87 -18.42 24.89
CA ASP A 648 26.50 -17.65 23.83
C ASP A 648 27.98 -17.38 24.20
N GLN A 649 28.89 -18.11 23.54
CA GLN A 649 30.32 -18.05 23.82
C GLN A 649 30.97 -16.74 23.35
N GLN A 650 30.44 -16.13 22.29
CA GLN A 650 31.01 -14.90 21.70
C GLN A 650 30.63 -13.69 22.56
N LEU A 651 29.36 -13.61 22.96
CA LEU A 651 28.86 -12.54 23.82
C LEU A 651 29.14 -12.78 25.32
N LYS A 652 29.58 -13.99 25.68
CA LYS A 652 29.74 -14.44 27.07
C LYS A 652 28.46 -14.30 27.89
N ILE A 653 27.35 -14.74 27.32
CA ILE A 653 26.01 -14.70 27.95
C ILE A 653 25.46 -16.12 28.09
N ILE A 654 24.87 -16.43 29.26
CA ILE A 654 24.12 -17.66 29.52
C ILE A 654 22.67 -17.27 29.77
N ASN A 655 21.75 -17.72 28.91
CA ASN A 655 20.33 -17.46 29.07
C ASN A 655 19.65 -18.67 29.72
N ILE A 656 19.02 -18.47 30.88
CA ILE A 656 18.20 -19.48 31.55
C ILE A 656 16.82 -19.51 30.90
N VAL A 657 16.39 -20.69 30.47
CA VAL A 657 15.09 -20.91 29.84
C VAL A 657 14.10 -21.51 30.84
N LYS A 658 14.46 -22.63 31.48
CA LYS A 658 13.54 -23.42 32.31
C LYS A 658 14.25 -24.20 33.41
N GLY A 659 13.63 -24.28 34.59
CA GLY A 659 14.05 -25.21 35.64
C GLY A 659 13.21 -26.47 35.63
N MET A 660 13.85 -27.63 35.61
CA MET A 660 13.14 -28.91 35.65
C MET A 660 12.80 -29.31 37.10
N PRO A 661 11.66 -29.99 37.34
CA PRO A 661 11.35 -30.55 38.65
C PRO A 661 12.37 -31.61 39.07
N ALA A 662 12.34 -31.99 40.35
CA ALA A 662 13.18 -33.05 40.87
C ALA A 662 12.90 -34.38 40.16
N PRO A 663 13.93 -35.10 39.69
CA PRO A 663 13.80 -36.48 39.24
C PRO A 663 13.09 -37.36 40.28
N PRO A 664 12.29 -38.37 39.88
CA PRO A 664 11.55 -39.23 40.81
C PRO A 664 12.42 -39.93 41.86
N ASP A 665 13.67 -40.25 41.51
CA ASP A 665 14.66 -40.92 42.37
C ASP A 665 15.45 -39.95 43.27
N SER A 666 15.09 -38.66 43.31
CA SER A 666 15.76 -37.66 44.15
C SER A 666 15.50 -37.85 45.63
N VAL A 667 16.51 -37.60 46.46
CA VAL A 667 16.39 -37.65 47.94
C VAL A 667 16.28 -36.23 48.48
N SER A 668 15.15 -35.93 49.11
CA SER A 668 14.80 -34.57 49.57
C SER A 668 14.54 -34.55 51.08
N THR A 669 15.23 -33.67 51.81
CA THR A 669 15.03 -33.46 53.25
C THR A 669 14.94 -31.95 53.56
N PRO A 670 14.59 -31.54 54.79
CA PRO A 670 14.58 -30.12 55.16
C PRO A 670 15.96 -29.46 55.22
N THR A 671 17.06 -30.20 55.04
CA THR A 671 18.44 -29.68 55.17
C THR A 671 19.39 -30.17 54.08
N SER A 672 18.89 -30.94 53.11
CA SER A 672 19.68 -31.44 52.00
C SER A 672 18.81 -31.91 50.85
N PHE A 673 19.34 -31.76 49.64
CA PHE A 673 18.78 -32.28 48.40
C PHE A 673 19.85 -33.01 47.60
N ILE A 674 19.59 -34.26 47.24
CA ILE A 674 20.42 -35.05 46.31
C ILE A 674 19.59 -35.31 45.06
N ARG A 675 20.00 -34.70 43.96
CA ARG A 675 19.33 -34.83 42.66
C ARG A 675 19.52 -36.24 42.10
N GLY A 676 18.41 -36.88 41.73
CA GLY A 676 18.39 -38.15 41.00
C GLY A 676 18.78 -37.99 39.52
N TYR A 677 18.68 -39.08 38.76
CA TYR A 677 19.00 -39.10 37.33
C TYR A 677 17.92 -39.77 36.46
N GLU A 678 16.87 -40.33 37.05
CA GLU A 678 15.82 -41.02 36.31
C GLU A 678 15.10 -40.07 35.35
N GLY A 679 14.99 -40.48 34.08
CA GLY A 679 14.31 -39.72 33.01
C GLY A 679 15.04 -38.46 32.49
N GLN A 680 16.21 -38.11 33.05
CA GLN A 680 16.89 -36.86 32.67
C GLN A 680 17.41 -36.86 31.22
N GLU A 681 17.89 -38.00 30.73
CA GLU A 681 18.35 -38.12 29.33
C GLU A 681 17.21 -37.89 28.33
N GLU A 682 16.03 -38.44 28.61
CA GLU A 682 14.83 -38.28 27.78
C GLU A 682 14.36 -36.83 27.75
N VAL A 683 14.40 -36.15 28.91
CA VAL A 683 14.11 -34.72 29.03
C VAL A 683 15.06 -33.88 28.15
N LEU A 684 16.37 -34.18 28.18
CA LEU A 684 17.35 -33.45 27.37
C LEU A 684 17.17 -33.73 25.88
N LEU A 685 16.88 -34.98 25.50
CA LEU A 685 16.61 -35.34 24.10
C LEU A 685 15.35 -34.64 23.55
N ASP A 686 14.25 -34.62 24.30
CA ASP A 686 13.03 -33.88 23.88
C ASP A 686 13.28 -32.37 23.83
N THR A 687 13.99 -31.82 24.81
CA THR A 687 14.35 -30.40 24.85
C THR A 687 15.14 -30.01 23.60
N ARG A 688 16.20 -30.75 23.28
CA ARG A 688 17.01 -30.52 22.08
C ARG A 688 16.17 -30.65 20.82
N ARG A 689 15.33 -31.68 20.70
CA ARG A 689 14.46 -31.85 19.51
C ARG A 689 13.55 -30.64 19.30
N ARG A 690 12.79 -30.24 20.33
CA ARG A 690 11.80 -29.15 20.25
C ARG A 690 12.42 -27.78 20.06
N THR A 691 13.67 -27.59 20.47
CA THR A 691 14.38 -26.32 20.37
C THR A 691 15.47 -26.31 19.29
N ALA A 692 15.43 -27.28 18.36
CA ALA A 692 16.42 -27.44 17.29
C ALA A 692 17.89 -27.46 17.78
N GLY A 693 18.11 -28.04 18.95
CA GLY A 693 19.41 -28.20 19.60
C GLY A 693 19.94 -26.95 20.29
N ILE A 694 19.16 -25.86 20.35
CA ILE A 694 19.61 -24.61 20.95
C ILE A 694 19.60 -24.67 22.47
N VAL A 695 18.54 -25.21 23.07
CA VAL A 695 18.41 -25.31 24.53
C VAL A 695 18.96 -26.65 25.00
N ASP A 696 19.82 -26.58 26.01
CA ASP A 696 20.48 -27.73 26.62
C ASP A 696 20.70 -27.50 28.13
N TYR A 697 21.33 -28.47 28.79
CA TYR A 697 21.80 -28.37 30.17
C TYR A 697 22.83 -27.23 30.33
N ILE A 698 22.56 -26.33 31.28
CA ILE A 698 23.49 -25.24 31.65
C ILE A 698 23.91 -25.27 33.13
N GLY A 699 23.40 -26.23 33.90
CA GLY A 699 23.70 -26.37 35.32
C GLY A 699 22.50 -26.84 36.14
N ASP A 700 22.51 -26.58 37.44
CA ASP A 700 21.53 -27.09 38.39
C ASP A 700 20.87 -25.95 39.17
N TRP A 701 19.63 -26.18 39.60
CA TRP A 701 18.96 -25.32 40.57
C TRP A 701 18.47 -26.12 41.76
N HIS A 702 18.36 -25.46 42.90
CA HIS A 702 17.70 -26.01 44.07
C HIS A 702 17.09 -24.90 44.94
N SER A 703 16.30 -25.30 45.92
CA SER A 703 15.66 -24.39 46.86
C SER A 703 16.11 -24.65 48.29
N HIS A 704 16.29 -23.61 49.07
CA HIS A 704 16.46 -23.70 50.51
C HIS A 704 15.11 -23.67 51.27
N PRO A 705 15.05 -24.33 52.44
CA PRO A 705 13.85 -24.41 53.28
C PRO A 705 13.41 -23.03 53.81
N PRO A 706 12.23 -22.92 54.45
CA PRO A 706 11.74 -21.65 55.00
C PRO A 706 12.71 -21.07 56.04
N LYS A 707 12.83 -19.74 56.08
CA LYS A 707 13.73 -18.94 56.95
C LYS A 707 15.22 -18.98 56.58
N HIS A 708 15.56 -19.55 55.42
CA HIS A 708 16.92 -19.56 54.89
C HIS A 708 17.03 -18.67 53.64
N SER A 709 18.17 -17.98 53.52
CA SER A 709 18.54 -17.21 52.33
C SER A 709 19.00 -18.12 51.19
N SER A 710 19.04 -17.61 49.97
CA SER A 710 19.60 -18.30 48.80
C SER A 710 21.14 -18.38 48.75
N ARG A 711 21.85 -17.99 49.82
CA ARG A 711 23.32 -18.04 49.83
C ARG A 711 23.83 -19.49 49.78
N PRO A 712 24.80 -19.82 48.91
CA PRO A 712 25.34 -21.17 48.80
C PRO A 712 26.05 -21.61 50.09
N SER A 713 25.80 -22.86 50.48
CA SER A 713 26.53 -23.59 51.52
C SER A 713 27.90 -24.09 51.02
N SER A 714 28.68 -24.71 51.91
CA SER A 714 29.92 -25.39 51.50
C SER A 714 29.67 -26.54 50.53
N ASP A 715 28.58 -27.28 50.73
CA ASP A 715 28.24 -28.43 49.88
C ASP A 715 27.83 -27.96 48.47
N ASP A 716 27.12 -26.83 48.39
CA ASP A 716 26.77 -26.19 47.12
C ASP A 716 28.01 -25.74 46.34
N MET A 717 28.99 -25.15 47.02
CA MET A 717 30.25 -24.74 46.39
C MET A 717 31.07 -25.94 45.89
N ASN A 718 31.08 -27.05 46.64
CA ASN A 718 31.74 -28.29 46.22
C ASN A 718 31.03 -28.91 44.99
N LEU A 719 29.70 -28.93 45.00
CA LEU A 719 28.91 -29.38 43.85
C LEU A 719 29.20 -28.51 42.63
N LEU A 720 29.16 -27.18 42.79
CA LEU A 720 29.46 -26.23 41.72
C LEU A 720 30.84 -26.48 41.10
N ALA A 721 31.86 -26.70 41.92
CA ALA A 721 33.22 -27.03 41.46
C ALA A 721 33.25 -28.33 40.65
N SER A 722 32.58 -29.39 41.12
CA SER A 722 32.50 -30.67 40.41
C SER A 722 31.78 -30.56 39.05
N LEU A 723 30.70 -29.76 38.99
CA LEU A 723 29.98 -29.51 37.75
C LEU A 723 30.80 -28.66 36.80
N ALA A 724 31.52 -27.65 37.31
CA ALA A 724 32.41 -26.81 36.51
C ALA A 724 33.54 -27.63 35.86
N LEU A 725 34.14 -28.57 36.61
CA LEU A 725 35.13 -29.51 36.08
C LEU A 725 34.55 -30.39 34.96
N THR A 726 33.29 -30.81 35.10
CA THR A 726 32.62 -31.65 34.09
C THR A 726 32.34 -30.84 32.81
N MET A 727 31.75 -29.65 32.95
CA MET A 727 31.40 -28.77 31.82
C MET A 727 32.63 -28.19 31.11
N ALA A 728 33.78 -28.13 31.80
CA ALA A 728 35.05 -27.71 31.21
C ALA A 728 35.49 -28.60 30.03
N ASN A 729 35.08 -29.88 29.99
CA ASN A 729 35.38 -30.77 28.88
C ASN A 729 34.82 -30.24 27.54
N ASP A 730 33.70 -29.54 27.59
CA ASP A 730 33.05 -28.90 26.44
C ASP A 730 33.36 -27.39 26.36
N GLY A 731 34.23 -26.88 27.24
CA GLY A 731 34.57 -25.45 27.33
C GLY A 731 33.42 -24.56 27.80
N LEU A 732 32.45 -25.14 28.52
CA LEU A 732 31.26 -24.44 28.97
C LEU A 732 31.37 -24.04 30.46
N PRO A 733 30.87 -22.86 30.85
CA PRO A 733 30.60 -22.54 32.25
C PRO A 733 29.38 -23.31 32.75
N VAL A 734 29.23 -23.42 34.08
CA VAL A 734 28.03 -23.97 34.72
C VAL A 734 27.34 -22.91 35.57
N VAL A 735 26.01 -22.95 35.61
CA VAL A 735 25.19 -22.08 36.45
C VAL A 735 24.60 -22.87 37.62
N MET A 736 24.73 -22.32 38.83
CA MET A 736 23.94 -22.77 39.98
C MET A 736 22.94 -21.68 40.37
N PHE A 737 21.67 -22.05 40.42
CA PHE A 737 20.59 -21.18 40.84
C PHE A 737 19.98 -21.65 42.15
N ILE A 738 19.98 -20.80 43.17
CA ILE A 738 19.42 -21.13 44.49
C ILE A 738 18.23 -20.24 44.78
N MET A 739 17.08 -20.85 45.12
CA MET A 739 15.88 -20.14 45.55
C MET A 739 15.71 -20.20 47.06
N GLY A 740 15.84 -19.04 47.72
CA GLY A 740 15.53 -18.87 49.14
C GLY A 740 14.06 -18.58 49.39
N GLU A 741 13.72 -18.14 50.61
CA GLU A 741 12.35 -17.71 50.92
C GLU A 741 11.98 -16.38 50.26
N THR A 742 12.88 -15.40 50.32
CA THR A 742 12.64 -14.03 49.84
C THR A 742 13.60 -13.60 48.73
N ASP A 743 14.69 -14.33 48.52
CA ASP A 743 15.78 -14.01 47.62
C ASP A 743 16.13 -15.18 46.69
N CYS A 744 16.95 -14.88 45.67
CA CYS A 744 17.58 -15.88 44.83
C CYS A 744 19.03 -15.50 44.58
N THR A 745 19.89 -16.51 44.42
CA THR A 745 21.31 -16.33 44.13
C THR A 745 21.66 -17.13 42.90
N VAL A 746 22.44 -16.50 42.01
CA VAL A 746 23.00 -17.13 40.82
C VAL A 746 24.51 -17.12 40.98
N THR A 747 25.13 -18.28 40.84
CA THR A 747 26.58 -18.44 40.93
C THR A 747 27.07 -19.14 39.68
N ILE A 748 28.16 -18.64 39.11
CA ILE A 748 28.77 -19.19 37.89
C ILE A 748 30.01 -19.98 38.31
N GLY A 749 30.09 -21.23 37.88
CA GLY A 749 31.29 -22.05 37.97
C GLY A 749 32.03 -21.98 36.65
N THR A 750 33.26 -21.47 36.67
CA THR A 750 34.19 -21.55 35.54
C THR A 750 35.41 -22.37 35.94
N TYR A 751 35.97 -23.11 34.99
CA TYR A 751 37.23 -23.79 35.23
C TYR A 751 38.36 -22.77 35.30
N SER A 752 39.08 -22.76 36.42
CA SER A 752 40.33 -22.04 36.61
C SER A 752 41.42 -23.03 37.02
N ASP A 753 42.68 -22.76 36.69
CA ASP A 753 43.80 -23.65 37.05
C ASP A 753 43.96 -23.86 38.57
N GLN A 754 43.29 -23.06 39.41
CA GLN A 754 43.25 -23.19 40.87
C GLN A 754 42.28 -24.29 41.37
N LEU A 755 41.42 -24.83 40.50
CA LEU A 755 40.47 -25.91 40.84
C LEU A 755 41.05 -27.33 40.67
N LYS A 756 42.32 -27.47 40.25
CA LYS A 756 42.99 -28.79 40.13
C LYS A 756 43.25 -29.49 41.47
N ASP A 757 43.25 -28.73 42.57
CA ASP A 757 43.64 -29.22 43.90
C ASP A 757 42.45 -29.53 44.84
N TYR A 758 41.21 -29.50 44.32
CA TYR A 758 39.98 -29.81 45.06
C TYR A 758 39.38 -31.18 44.71
#